data_AF-A0A6G1RSA9-F1
#
_entry.id   AF-A0A6G1RSA9-F1
#
_cell.length_a   1.000
_cell.length_b   1.000
_cell.length_c   1.000
_cell.angle_alpha   90.00
_cell.angle_beta   90.00
_cell.angle_gamma   90.00
#
_symmetry.space_group_name_H-M   'P 1'
#
loop_
_entity.id
_entity.type
_entity.pdbx_description
1 polymer ?
#
loop_
_entity_poly.entity_id
_entity_poly.type
_entity_poly.pdbx_seq_one_letter_code
_entity_poly.pdbx_strand_id
1 'polypeptide(L)'
;WDSPGPARGGKRAARATIEVRKGGCLRATGEEYCNGAGLWVKLSKEQLEEYRSGHGLAEGWVLAQRFGEGGDKLVPVDSVEKIRWQQQALGVDYKPAASWEQVVDMTYSVHLGGKPRLAEQDKAAVQKFRSVPPGWSYDHDVELARFLYNHSERELPYGDCMKEHLSSVEVSSQMEDFGAAHLTDNQTYTFWETCGLRGQHWVRLNMKKGSIVKKLWLMLDGQANSFTPRRVAVYGGEPNRLQHLRTVLINENSFRDVCILRDMKTHLPVLEIRILECRDEGHEVRLRGIKMKSFWEWDLILNTDMFQPARLVRYPLLEGVDTDVLYRRAVLLQRFVHLLDSVLCYLIPLCEDSMGTFSALRSMKPFLLLSKQSTALIARCLQSSETTPPQSAPKLYLNRHLAREHRANPALDPSCRNAVFTQLYESLRSSKNNQKLDYRWPLTYSQWWECDFITEGIVDNGGGFRDSLSDVSEELCPSSGDVPVPLPFFVRTSNQANSSSDTRDMYVLNPSCKDFPKYEWIGQLMGAALRSKELLTLALPALVWKQLAGEEVSWSKDFAAVDSELVKLLEVLESVDREAFEFMFGRELTYSTVLSDQRMVELIPNGSSTVVRYEDRKEFIRLVQKARLEESKEQIAAMRAGLLRVVPQPVLDLLTWQQLEKQVCGNPEITVAELRRFIVFEGFPSDDNRIQNFLEALNNFTSADLSHFLKFVTGRSRLPVRITVYPEMSIMDATDLMPQASTCSCTFYLPNYSSAKACEELLRYAVYNCMSIDTDRNPWDE
;
A
#
# COMPACT_ATOMS: atom_id res chain seq x y z
N TRP A 1 -22.75 -11.06 -36.05
CA TRP A 1 -21.83 -11.97 -36.72
C TRP A 1 -22.48 -12.39 -38.02
N ASP A 2 -22.20 -11.62 -39.07
CA ASP A 2 -22.50 -12.01 -40.44
C ASP A 2 -21.38 -12.93 -40.92
N SER A 3 -21.72 -14.00 -41.62
CA SER A 3 -20.75 -14.93 -42.20
C SER A 3 -19.79 -14.18 -43.14
N PRO A 4 -18.47 -14.45 -43.12
CA PRO A 4 -17.52 -13.79 -44.00
C PRO A 4 -17.65 -14.37 -45.43
N GLY A 5 -18.31 -13.63 -46.32
CA GLY A 5 -18.37 -13.92 -47.75
C GLY A 5 -18.89 -12.70 -48.54
N PRO A 6 -18.52 -12.53 -49.82
CA PRO A 6 -18.96 -11.37 -50.60
C PRO A 6 -20.45 -11.54 -50.94
N ALA A 7 -21.26 -10.58 -50.50
CA ALA A 7 -22.71 -10.66 -50.62
C ALA A 7 -23.19 -10.73 -52.07
N ARG A 8 -23.85 -11.84 -52.46
CA ARG A 8 -24.88 -11.86 -53.51
C ARG A 8 -25.89 -12.99 -53.28
N GLY A 9 -27.18 -12.62 -53.21
CA GLY A 9 -28.32 -13.55 -53.36
C GLY A 9 -28.83 -14.17 -52.06
N GLY A 10 -30.11 -13.95 -51.77
CA GLY A 10 -30.72 -14.24 -50.47
C GLY A 10 -30.88 -15.72 -50.10
N LYS A 11 -30.61 -16.01 -48.83
CA LYS A 11 -31.33 -16.93 -47.92
C LYS A 11 -30.76 -16.69 -46.51
N ARG A 12 -31.61 -16.47 -45.51
CA ARG A 12 -31.21 -16.27 -44.09
C ARG A 12 -30.35 -17.46 -43.64
N ALA A 13 -29.06 -17.23 -43.35
CA ALA A 13 -28.22 -18.20 -42.66
C ALA A 13 -28.68 -18.29 -41.20
N ALA A 14 -29.07 -19.50 -40.75
CA ALA A 14 -29.40 -19.76 -39.36
C ALA A 14 -28.13 -19.64 -38.49
N ARG A 15 -28.18 -18.83 -37.42
CA ARG A 15 -27.12 -18.76 -36.41
C ARG A 15 -27.21 -19.99 -35.51
N ALA A 16 -26.17 -20.80 -35.47
CA ALA A 16 -25.99 -21.84 -34.47
C ALA A 16 -24.80 -21.48 -33.58
N THR A 17 -24.97 -21.59 -32.26
CA THR A 17 -23.91 -21.38 -31.28
C THR A 17 -23.32 -22.74 -30.91
N ILE A 18 -22.01 -22.92 -31.06
CA ILE A 18 -21.31 -24.16 -30.70
C ILE A 18 -20.74 -23.98 -29.28
N GLU A 19 -21.33 -24.66 -28.29
CA GLU A 19 -20.76 -24.74 -26.94
C GLU A 19 -19.85 -25.95 -26.83
N VAL A 20 -18.55 -25.72 -26.59
CA VAL A 20 -17.57 -26.78 -26.38
C VAL A 20 -17.59 -27.19 -24.92
N ARG A 21 -17.79 -28.49 -24.64
CA ARG A 21 -17.66 -29.04 -23.28
C ARG A 21 -16.20 -28.94 -22.82
N LYS A 22 -15.98 -28.60 -21.55
CA LYS A 22 -14.66 -28.46 -20.93
C LYS A 22 -13.83 -29.74 -21.18
N GLY A 23 -12.74 -29.64 -21.94
CA GLY A 23 -11.87 -30.77 -22.31
C GLY A 23 -12.11 -31.40 -23.70
N GLY A 24 -13.02 -30.86 -24.52
CA GLY A 24 -13.25 -31.33 -25.89
C GLY A 24 -12.15 -30.91 -26.89
N CYS A 25 -11.86 -31.78 -27.87
CA CYS A 25 -10.95 -31.50 -28.99
C CYS A 25 -11.73 -31.04 -30.23
N LEU A 26 -11.32 -29.94 -30.85
CA LEU A 26 -11.92 -29.43 -32.10
C LEU A 26 -11.12 -29.95 -33.30
N ARG A 27 -11.80 -30.58 -34.27
CA ARG A 27 -11.18 -30.98 -35.54
C ARG A 27 -11.40 -29.92 -36.62
N ALA A 28 -10.31 -29.49 -37.23
CA ALA A 28 -10.28 -28.47 -38.27
C ALA A 28 -9.83 -29.04 -39.62
N THR A 29 -10.18 -28.36 -40.70
CA THR A 29 -9.75 -28.70 -42.08
C THR A 29 -8.32 -28.27 -42.41
N GLY A 30 -7.75 -27.36 -41.60
CA GLY A 30 -6.47 -26.70 -41.89
C GLY A 30 -6.60 -25.42 -42.73
N GLU A 31 -7.80 -25.05 -43.19
CA GLU A 31 -8.03 -23.74 -43.80
C GLU A 31 -8.04 -22.63 -42.73
N GLU A 32 -7.20 -21.62 -42.94
CA GLU A 32 -6.98 -20.49 -42.03
C GLU A 32 -7.33 -19.15 -42.70
N TYR A 33 -7.92 -18.23 -41.94
CA TYR A 33 -8.29 -16.89 -42.40
C TYR A 33 -8.02 -15.84 -41.31
N CYS A 34 -7.28 -14.77 -41.58
CA CYS A 34 -6.95 -13.75 -40.58
C CYS A 34 -7.71 -12.44 -40.84
N ASN A 35 -8.30 -11.84 -39.79
CA ASN A 35 -8.91 -10.51 -39.84
C ASN A 35 -8.57 -9.69 -38.57
N GLY A 36 -9.13 -8.49 -38.46
CA GLY A 36 -8.90 -7.60 -37.30
C GLY A 36 -9.35 -8.16 -35.94
N ALA A 37 -10.06 -9.30 -35.91
CA ALA A 37 -10.43 -10.02 -34.69
C ALA A 37 -9.48 -11.19 -34.35
N GLY A 38 -8.61 -11.62 -35.27
CA GLY A 38 -7.64 -12.70 -35.06
C GLY A 38 -7.60 -13.75 -36.19
N LEU A 39 -6.96 -14.88 -35.93
CA LEU A 39 -6.86 -16.03 -36.84
C LEU A 39 -8.12 -16.89 -36.72
N TRP A 40 -8.80 -17.18 -37.82
CA TRP A 40 -9.96 -18.05 -37.89
C TRP A 40 -9.57 -19.37 -38.54
N VAL A 41 -10.07 -20.47 -38.00
CA VAL A 41 -9.81 -21.83 -38.49
C VAL A 41 -11.13 -22.50 -38.84
N LYS A 42 -11.22 -23.10 -40.03
CA LYS A 42 -12.44 -23.77 -40.51
C LYS A 42 -12.58 -25.17 -39.93
N LEU A 43 -13.76 -25.45 -39.36
CA LEU A 43 -14.10 -26.75 -38.79
C LEU A 43 -14.22 -27.84 -39.86
N SER A 44 -13.82 -29.07 -39.52
CA SER A 44 -14.00 -30.22 -40.41
C SER A 44 -15.47 -30.54 -40.59
N LYS A 45 -15.80 -31.21 -41.71
CA LYS A 45 -17.17 -31.63 -42.00
C LYS A 45 -17.68 -32.62 -40.95
N GLU A 46 -16.82 -33.51 -40.43
CA GLU A 46 -17.21 -34.43 -39.36
C GLU A 46 -17.55 -33.67 -38.06
N GLN A 47 -16.74 -32.67 -37.70
CA GLN A 47 -17.01 -31.85 -36.52
C GLN A 47 -18.32 -31.07 -36.68
N LEU A 48 -18.59 -30.51 -37.86
CA LEU A 48 -19.85 -29.81 -38.15
C LEU A 48 -21.08 -30.73 -38.07
N GLU A 49 -20.93 -32.01 -38.41
CA GLU A 49 -22.01 -33.01 -38.35
C GLU A 49 -22.29 -33.48 -36.92
N GLU A 50 -21.27 -33.53 -36.05
CA GLU A 50 -21.41 -33.90 -34.63
C GLU A 50 -22.27 -32.90 -33.83
N TYR A 51 -22.21 -31.60 -34.19
CA TYR A 51 -22.98 -30.53 -33.52
C TYR A 51 -24.26 -30.14 -34.27
N ARG A 52 -24.71 -30.94 -35.24
CA ARG A 52 -25.86 -30.63 -36.08
C ARG A 52 -27.17 -30.81 -35.31
N SER A 53 -27.59 -29.77 -34.58
CA SER A 53 -28.93 -29.68 -33.97
C SER A 53 -30.01 -29.34 -35.02
N GLY A 54 -30.14 -30.17 -36.05
CA GLY A 54 -31.25 -30.11 -37.01
C GLY A 54 -31.20 -29.00 -38.07
N HIS A 55 -30.11 -28.23 -38.18
CA HIS A 55 -29.94 -27.22 -39.22
C HIS A 55 -28.79 -27.55 -40.20
N GLY A 56 -29.04 -27.33 -41.49
CA GLY A 56 -28.09 -27.54 -42.58
C GLY A 56 -27.02 -26.45 -42.64
N LEU A 57 -26.10 -26.42 -41.66
CA LEU A 57 -24.91 -25.59 -41.70
C LEU A 57 -23.98 -26.10 -42.80
N ALA A 58 -23.65 -25.22 -43.75
CA ALA A 58 -22.73 -25.52 -44.85
C ALA A 58 -21.26 -25.38 -44.42
N GLU A 59 -20.96 -24.44 -43.52
CA GLU A 59 -19.60 -24.15 -43.04
C GLU A 59 -19.62 -23.63 -41.59
N GLY A 60 -18.49 -23.77 -40.88
CA GLY A 60 -18.28 -23.23 -39.55
C GLY A 60 -16.82 -22.85 -39.33
N TRP A 61 -16.60 -21.70 -38.69
CA TRP A 61 -15.28 -21.13 -38.43
C TRP A 61 -15.15 -20.79 -36.95
N VAL A 62 -13.96 -21.03 -36.38
CA VAL A 62 -13.64 -20.73 -34.98
C VAL A 62 -12.43 -19.82 -34.93
N LEU A 63 -12.49 -18.78 -34.10
CA LEU A 63 -11.37 -17.88 -33.86
C LEU A 63 -10.33 -18.56 -32.94
N ALA A 64 -9.13 -18.74 -33.46
CA ALA A 64 -7.97 -19.32 -32.81
C ALA A 64 -6.96 -18.25 -32.38
N GLN A 65 -6.34 -18.45 -31.21
CA GLN A 65 -5.24 -17.62 -30.72
C GLN A 65 -4.04 -18.55 -30.45
N ARG A 66 -2.87 -18.20 -30.99
CA ARG A 66 -1.66 -19.06 -30.97
C ARG A 66 -0.74 -18.67 -29.82
N PHE A 67 -0.21 -19.64 -29.07
CA PHE A 67 0.66 -19.42 -27.90
C PHE A 67 1.94 -20.27 -28.00
N GLY A 68 3.11 -19.63 -28.16
CA GLY A 68 4.45 -20.20 -27.91
C GLY A 68 4.79 -21.56 -28.54
N GLU A 69 5.97 -22.10 -28.22
CA GLU A 69 6.46 -23.37 -28.79
C GLU A 69 5.89 -24.63 -28.09
N GLY A 70 4.89 -24.47 -27.23
CA GLY A 70 4.41 -25.51 -26.32
C GLY A 70 2.96 -25.96 -26.53
N GLY A 71 2.56 -26.26 -27.76
CA GLY A 71 1.30 -26.94 -28.09
C GLY A 71 0.01 -26.11 -27.98
N ASP A 72 -0.81 -26.19 -29.03
CA ASP A 72 -2.00 -25.35 -29.21
C ASP A 72 -3.11 -25.66 -28.19
N LYS A 73 -3.40 -24.71 -27.30
CA LYS A 73 -4.60 -24.71 -26.43
C LYS A 73 -5.45 -23.48 -26.72
N LEU A 74 -6.74 -23.69 -26.99
CA LEU A 74 -7.73 -22.63 -27.17
C LEU A 74 -8.30 -22.21 -25.80
N VAL A 75 -8.32 -20.91 -25.52
CA VAL A 75 -8.89 -20.31 -24.29
C VAL A 75 -10.09 -19.43 -24.66
N PRO A 76 -11.21 -19.48 -23.91
CA PRO A 76 -12.37 -18.63 -24.18
C PRO A 76 -12.06 -17.15 -23.92
N VAL A 77 -12.58 -16.27 -24.79
CA VAL A 77 -12.49 -14.82 -24.68
C VAL A 77 -13.38 -14.31 -23.53
N ASP A 78 -12.81 -13.50 -22.65
CA ASP A 78 -13.54 -12.84 -21.56
C ASP A 78 -14.70 -11.96 -22.09
N SER A 79 -15.79 -11.86 -21.31
CA SER A 79 -16.95 -11.06 -21.72
C SER A 79 -16.60 -9.57 -21.89
N VAL A 80 -17.27 -8.90 -22.82
CA VAL A 80 -17.14 -7.44 -23.04
C VAL A 80 -17.38 -6.63 -21.76
N GLU A 81 -18.23 -7.15 -20.87
CA GLU A 81 -18.52 -6.57 -19.56
C GLU A 81 -17.32 -6.64 -18.62
N LYS A 82 -16.61 -7.77 -18.60
CA LYS A 82 -15.39 -7.94 -17.81
C LYS A 82 -14.30 -7.00 -18.32
N ILE A 83 -14.04 -6.95 -19.63
CA ILE A 83 -13.06 -6.02 -20.23
C ILE A 83 -13.40 -4.55 -19.91
N ARG A 84 -14.67 -4.14 -20.02
CA ARG A 84 -15.11 -2.78 -19.67
C ARG A 84 -14.91 -2.46 -18.18
N TRP A 85 -15.27 -3.40 -17.30
CA TRP A 85 -15.09 -3.22 -15.86
C TRP A 85 -13.61 -3.04 -15.49
N GLN A 86 -12.74 -3.84 -16.12
CA GLN A 86 -11.30 -3.74 -15.94
C GLN A 86 -10.70 -2.40 -16.39
N GLN A 87 -11.26 -1.78 -17.42
CA GLN A 87 -10.78 -0.51 -17.95
C GLN A 87 -11.32 0.70 -17.17
N GLN A 88 -12.58 0.64 -16.73
CA GLN A 88 -13.19 1.68 -15.89
C GLN A 88 -12.51 1.81 -14.52
N ALA A 89 -12.03 0.71 -13.93
CA ALA A 89 -11.31 0.70 -12.67
C ALA A 89 -9.94 1.42 -12.72
N LEU A 90 -9.34 1.54 -13.91
CA LEU A 90 -8.06 2.25 -14.15
C LEU A 90 -8.24 3.75 -14.42
N GLY A 91 -9.45 4.28 -14.27
CA GLY A 91 -9.76 5.68 -14.56
C GLY A 91 -9.77 6.01 -16.06
N VAL A 92 -9.81 4.98 -16.92
CA VAL A 92 -9.92 5.12 -18.37
C VAL A 92 -11.39 4.93 -18.75
N ASP A 93 -12.10 6.03 -18.96
CA ASP A 93 -13.52 6.00 -19.35
C ASP A 93 -13.61 5.69 -20.86
N TYR A 94 -13.46 4.42 -21.22
CA TYR A 94 -13.53 4.00 -22.62
C TYR A 94 -14.98 3.79 -23.05
N LYS A 95 -15.51 4.73 -23.85
CA LYS A 95 -16.65 4.45 -24.73
C LYS A 95 -16.09 3.74 -25.98
N PRO A 96 -16.46 2.48 -26.27
CA PRO A 96 -16.02 1.84 -27.50
C PRO A 96 -16.53 2.64 -28.69
N ALA A 97 -15.59 3.15 -29.48
CA ALA A 97 -15.89 3.80 -30.72
C ALA A 97 -16.31 2.72 -31.73
N ALA A 98 -17.56 2.79 -32.15
CA ALA A 98 -18.15 1.90 -33.16
C ALA A 98 -17.76 2.31 -34.59
N SER A 99 -17.10 3.46 -34.76
CA SER A 99 -16.61 3.92 -36.05
C SER A 99 -15.39 4.83 -35.88
N TRP A 100 -14.61 5.00 -36.95
CA TRP A 100 -13.44 5.87 -36.92
C TRP A 100 -13.83 7.34 -36.75
N GLU A 101 -15.02 7.70 -37.19
CA GLU A 101 -15.63 9.01 -36.96
C GLU A 101 -15.93 9.22 -35.47
N GLN A 102 -16.39 8.22 -34.71
CA GLN A 102 -16.59 8.38 -33.25
C GLN A 102 -15.29 8.59 -32.46
N VAL A 103 -14.14 8.24 -33.04
CA VAL A 103 -12.82 8.56 -32.48
C VAL A 103 -12.43 10.02 -32.76
N VAL A 104 -13.02 10.63 -33.80
CA VAL A 104 -12.59 11.91 -34.39
C VAL A 104 -13.64 13.04 -34.23
N ASP A 105 -14.92 12.73 -34.04
CA ASP A 105 -16.06 13.67 -34.01
C ASP A 105 -16.66 13.83 -32.60
N MET A 106 -17.17 14.97 -32.14
CA MET A 106 -17.13 16.35 -32.67
C MET A 106 -17.69 17.25 -31.55
N THR A 107 -16.91 17.47 -30.49
CA THR A 107 -17.23 18.49 -29.46
C THR A 107 -15.99 18.95 -28.69
N TYR A 108 -14.92 18.16 -28.69
CA TYR A 108 -13.65 18.48 -28.01
C TYR A 108 -12.40 18.25 -28.88
N SER A 109 -12.56 18.01 -30.19
CA SER A 109 -11.43 17.92 -31.11
C SER A 109 -10.86 19.32 -31.37
N VAL A 110 -9.67 19.57 -30.84
CA VAL A 110 -8.87 20.76 -31.18
C VAL A 110 -8.69 20.76 -32.69
N HIS A 111 -9.32 21.71 -33.37
CA HIS A 111 -9.04 21.97 -34.77
C HIS A 111 -7.62 22.54 -34.84
N LEU A 112 -6.65 21.68 -35.09
CA LEU A 112 -5.27 22.08 -35.32
C LEU A 112 -5.25 22.87 -36.64
N GLY A 113 -5.28 24.21 -36.53
CA GLY A 113 -5.24 25.14 -37.68
C GLY A 113 -3.99 25.03 -38.56
N GLY A 114 -3.08 24.12 -38.23
CA GLY A 114 -1.94 23.71 -39.02
C GLY A 114 -1.31 22.45 -38.40
N LYS A 115 -0.44 21.77 -39.16
CA LYS A 115 0.35 20.65 -38.64
C LYS A 115 1.11 21.12 -37.39
N PRO A 116 0.93 20.49 -36.21
CA PRO A 116 1.67 20.87 -35.02
C PRO A 116 3.15 20.79 -35.36
N ARG A 117 3.84 21.93 -35.29
CA ARG A 117 5.29 21.95 -35.42
C ARG A 117 5.82 21.33 -34.15
N LEU A 118 6.56 20.23 -34.26
CA LEU A 118 7.38 19.79 -33.13
C LEU A 118 8.24 20.98 -32.72
N ALA A 119 8.16 21.35 -31.44
CA ALA A 119 9.11 22.32 -30.89
C ALA A 119 10.52 21.82 -31.23
N GLU A 120 11.37 22.73 -31.70
CA GLU A 120 12.75 22.36 -31.97
C GLU A 120 13.37 21.79 -30.70
N GLN A 121 14.00 20.63 -30.82
CA GLN A 121 14.65 19.97 -29.71
C GLN A 121 15.73 20.89 -29.15
N ASP A 122 15.63 21.25 -27.87
CA ASP A 122 16.73 21.90 -27.16
C ASP A 122 17.88 20.88 -27.02
N LYS A 123 18.82 20.94 -27.97
CA LYS A 123 19.97 20.03 -28.02
C LYS A 123 20.83 20.14 -26.78
N ALA A 124 20.94 21.33 -26.18
CA ALA A 124 21.73 21.55 -24.97
C ALA A 124 21.06 20.89 -23.76
N ALA A 125 19.74 21.04 -23.61
CA ALA A 125 18.99 20.35 -22.56
C ALA A 125 19.07 18.83 -22.71
N VAL A 126 18.89 18.30 -23.92
CA VAL A 126 19.00 16.85 -24.16
C VAL A 126 20.39 16.31 -23.87
N GLN A 127 21.45 17.05 -24.20
CA GLN A 127 22.81 16.66 -23.84
C GLN A 127 23.01 16.61 -22.33
N LYS A 128 22.48 17.59 -21.57
CA LYS A 128 22.51 17.59 -20.10
C LYS A 128 21.76 16.41 -19.47
N PHE A 129 20.65 15.98 -20.07
CA PHE A 129 19.92 14.81 -19.59
C PHE A 129 20.58 13.48 -19.98
N ARG A 130 21.33 13.44 -21.08
CA ARG A 130 22.07 12.24 -21.51
C ARG A 130 23.39 12.05 -20.76
N SER A 131 23.99 13.12 -20.22
CA SER A 131 25.21 13.01 -19.43
C SER A 131 24.93 12.32 -18.09
N VAL A 132 25.62 11.21 -17.84
CA VAL A 132 25.64 10.53 -16.54
C VAL A 132 26.82 11.08 -15.75
N PRO A 133 26.63 11.59 -14.52
CA PRO A 133 27.73 12.07 -13.69
C PRO A 133 28.78 10.97 -13.45
N PRO A 134 30.09 11.31 -13.39
CA PRO A 134 31.11 10.35 -13.00
C PRO A 134 30.79 9.73 -11.63
N GLY A 135 30.86 8.40 -11.53
CA GLY A 135 30.52 7.67 -10.30
C GLY A 135 29.03 7.42 -10.07
N TRP A 136 28.14 7.98 -10.89
CA TRP A 136 26.70 7.72 -10.78
C TRP A 136 26.36 6.29 -11.22
N SER A 137 25.75 5.54 -10.31
CA SER A 137 25.34 4.14 -10.52
C SER A 137 23.82 3.98 -10.42
N TYR A 138 23.34 2.78 -10.75
CA TYR A 138 21.93 2.41 -10.57
C TYR A 138 21.45 2.61 -9.11
N ASP A 139 22.32 2.37 -8.12
CA ASP A 139 22.00 2.59 -6.71
C ASP A 139 21.67 4.04 -6.38
N HIS A 140 22.32 5.00 -7.07
CA HIS A 140 22.03 6.42 -6.89
C HIS A 140 20.61 6.75 -7.39
N ASP A 141 20.19 6.15 -8.51
CA ASP A 141 18.83 6.31 -9.02
C ASP A 141 17.78 5.69 -8.08
N VAL A 142 18.08 4.52 -7.50
CA VAL A 142 17.22 3.87 -6.51
C VAL A 142 17.08 4.72 -5.25
N GLU A 143 18.19 5.28 -4.76
CA GLU A 143 18.20 6.14 -3.58
C GLU A 143 17.48 7.46 -3.83
N LEU A 144 17.65 8.06 -5.02
CA LEU A 144 16.91 9.23 -5.47
C LEU A 144 15.42 8.95 -5.58
N ALA A 145 15.02 7.79 -6.13
CA ALA A 145 13.62 7.39 -6.19
C ALA A 145 13.01 7.25 -4.78
N ARG A 146 13.75 6.68 -3.83
CA ARG A 146 13.34 6.59 -2.42
C ARG A 146 13.20 7.97 -1.78
N PHE A 147 14.17 8.87 -2.02
CA PHE A 147 14.09 10.26 -1.58
C PHE A 147 12.81 10.92 -2.09
N LEU A 148 12.55 10.82 -3.40
CA LEU A 148 11.35 11.38 -4.02
C LEU A 148 10.08 10.78 -3.42
N TYR A 149 10.02 9.46 -3.22
CA TYR A 149 8.87 8.80 -2.61
C TYR A 149 8.57 9.33 -1.20
N ASN A 150 9.58 9.36 -0.33
CA ASN A 150 9.46 9.81 1.05
C ASN A 150 9.05 11.29 1.18
N HIS A 151 9.39 12.12 0.19
CA HIS A 151 9.03 13.54 0.17
C HIS A 151 7.79 13.85 -0.70
N SER A 152 7.30 12.90 -1.49
CA SER A 152 6.14 13.08 -2.38
C SER A 152 4.77 12.90 -1.71
N GLU A 153 4.71 12.21 -0.56
CA GLU A 153 3.45 11.89 0.14
C GLU A 153 3.35 12.44 1.58
N ARG A 154 4.45 12.98 2.11
CA ARG A 154 4.50 13.48 3.50
C ARG A 154 4.06 14.94 3.66
N GLU A 155 3.93 15.71 2.58
CA GLU A 155 3.48 17.12 2.60
C GLU A 155 2.07 17.33 2.02
N LEU A 156 1.15 16.36 2.14
CA LEU A 156 -0.27 16.63 1.88
C LEU A 156 -1.03 16.64 3.22
N PRO A 157 -1.30 17.81 3.81
CA PRO A 157 -2.21 17.91 4.93
C PRO A 157 -3.55 17.31 4.53
N TYR A 158 -4.04 16.36 5.32
CA TYR A 158 -5.39 15.79 5.20
C TYR A 158 -6.48 16.78 5.69
N GLY A 159 -6.14 18.06 5.79
CA GLY A 159 -7.04 19.15 6.15
C GLY A 159 -7.62 19.82 4.90
N ASP A 160 -8.75 20.51 5.08
CA ASP A 160 -9.39 21.31 4.05
C ASP A 160 -8.43 22.42 3.57
N CYS A 161 -7.78 22.22 2.41
CA CYS A 161 -6.69 23.06 1.92
C CYS A 161 -7.16 24.34 1.20
N MET A 162 -8.44 24.70 1.38
CA MET A 162 -9.08 25.86 0.75
C MET A 162 -8.34 27.17 1.03
N LYS A 163 -7.98 27.46 2.29
CA LYS A 163 -7.28 28.71 2.66
C LYS A 163 -5.87 28.80 2.10
N GLU A 164 -5.25 27.66 1.83
CA GLU A 164 -3.89 27.60 1.28
C GLU A 164 -3.89 27.90 -0.22
N HIS A 165 -4.90 27.45 -0.97
CA HIS A 165 -4.95 27.49 -2.44
C HIS A 165 -5.89 28.57 -3.02
N LEU A 166 -6.76 29.18 -2.20
CA LEU A 166 -7.63 30.29 -2.60
C LEU A 166 -7.01 31.63 -2.19
N SER A 167 -7.11 32.63 -3.06
CA SER A 167 -6.76 34.01 -2.75
C SER A 167 -7.94 34.76 -2.13
N SER A 168 -9.15 34.54 -2.63
CA SER A 168 -10.38 35.08 -2.06
C SER A 168 -11.62 34.30 -2.54
N VAL A 169 -12.74 34.48 -1.84
CA VAL A 169 -14.06 34.00 -2.24
C VAL A 169 -14.99 35.19 -2.35
N GLU A 170 -15.65 35.30 -3.49
CA GLU A 170 -16.66 36.31 -3.80
C GLU A 170 -18.00 35.64 -4.01
N VAL A 171 -19.08 36.33 -3.66
CA VAL A 171 -20.44 35.83 -3.82
C VAL A 171 -21.30 36.88 -4.51
N SER A 172 -22.34 36.43 -5.20
CA SER A 172 -23.29 37.30 -5.90
C SER A 172 -24.03 38.25 -4.97
N SER A 173 -24.40 37.76 -3.79
CA SER A 173 -25.14 38.48 -2.77
C SER A 173 -25.02 37.77 -1.43
N GLN A 174 -25.34 38.47 -0.34
CA GLN A 174 -25.32 37.90 1.01
C GLN A 174 -26.34 38.63 1.90
N MET A 175 -26.94 37.91 2.82
CA MET A 175 -27.79 38.47 3.88
C MET A 175 -26.93 38.90 5.09
N GLU A 176 -27.41 39.84 5.92
CA GLU A 176 -26.73 40.21 7.17
C GLU A 176 -26.56 38.96 8.04
N ASP A 177 -25.38 38.80 8.63
CA ASP A 177 -24.94 37.63 9.43
C ASP A 177 -24.76 36.29 8.68
N PHE A 178 -25.03 36.20 7.36
CA PHE A 178 -24.88 34.97 6.55
C PHE A 178 -23.94 35.17 5.35
N GLY A 179 -22.76 35.72 5.62
CA GLY A 179 -21.79 36.16 4.62
C GLY A 179 -20.97 35.06 3.93
N ALA A 180 -20.20 35.45 2.91
CA ALA A 180 -19.32 34.56 2.14
C ALA A 180 -18.28 33.79 2.99
N ALA A 181 -17.92 34.30 4.16
CA ALA A 181 -16.97 33.66 5.07
C ALA A 181 -17.43 32.25 5.49
N HIS A 182 -18.75 32.05 5.62
CA HIS A 182 -19.35 30.75 5.98
C HIS A 182 -19.23 29.69 4.90
N LEU A 183 -18.86 30.06 3.68
CA LEU A 183 -18.59 29.07 2.63
C LEU A 183 -17.28 28.31 2.88
N THR A 184 -16.40 28.82 3.73
CA THR A 184 -15.01 28.33 3.89
C THR A 184 -14.58 28.14 5.35
N ASP A 185 -15.48 28.33 6.31
CA ASP A 185 -15.19 28.21 7.74
C ASP A 185 -15.13 26.76 8.24
N ASN A 186 -15.58 25.82 7.40
CA ASN A 186 -15.66 24.38 7.68
C ASN A 186 -16.51 24.05 8.92
N GLN A 187 -17.47 24.91 9.26
CA GLN A 187 -18.43 24.70 10.33
C GLN A 187 -19.72 24.08 9.77
N THR A 188 -20.34 23.17 10.53
CA THR A 188 -21.54 22.44 10.06
C THR A 188 -22.86 23.13 10.38
N TYR A 189 -22.80 24.21 11.18
CA TYR A 189 -23.96 24.95 11.70
C TYR A 189 -24.08 26.36 11.11
N THR A 190 -23.10 26.82 10.33
CA THR A 190 -23.14 28.09 9.60
C THR A 190 -23.61 27.87 8.17
N PHE A 191 -24.09 28.92 7.53
CA PHE A 191 -24.48 28.89 6.13
C PHE A 191 -24.32 30.26 5.47
N TRP A 192 -24.06 30.24 4.17
CA TRP A 192 -24.21 31.40 3.30
C TRP A 192 -25.62 31.39 2.71
N GLU A 193 -26.27 32.54 2.76
CA GLU A 193 -27.60 32.76 2.22
C GLU A 193 -27.61 33.93 1.24
N THR A 194 -28.13 33.69 0.04
CA THR A 194 -28.25 34.71 -1.00
C THR A 194 -29.47 35.59 -0.76
N CYS A 195 -29.36 36.89 -1.06
CA CYS A 195 -30.51 37.77 -1.26
C CYS A 195 -30.60 38.15 -2.76
N GLY A 196 -31.71 37.88 -3.45
CA GLY A 196 -31.84 38.24 -4.87
C GLY A 196 -32.82 37.43 -5.71
N LEU A 197 -32.91 37.77 -7.00
CA LEU A 197 -33.83 37.15 -7.96
C LEU A 197 -33.31 35.79 -8.47
N ARG A 198 -34.23 34.89 -8.82
CA ARG A 198 -33.96 33.50 -9.26
C ARG A 198 -32.96 33.47 -10.42
N GLY A 199 -31.93 32.65 -10.30
CA GLY A 199 -30.93 32.40 -11.34
C GLY A 199 -29.78 33.42 -11.42
N GLN A 200 -29.71 34.37 -10.48
CA GLN A 200 -28.63 35.37 -10.41
C GLN A 200 -27.54 35.02 -9.39
N HIS A 201 -27.61 33.82 -8.79
CA HIS A 201 -26.76 33.43 -7.67
C HIS A 201 -25.48 32.75 -8.15
N TRP A 202 -24.34 33.24 -7.69
CA TRP A 202 -23.04 32.68 -8.01
C TRP A 202 -22.05 32.80 -6.85
N VAL A 203 -21.12 31.86 -6.80
CA VAL A 203 -19.94 31.89 -5.92
C VAL A 203 -18.70 31.82 -6.80
N ARG A 204 -17.80 32.79 -6.64
CA ARG A 204 -16.54 32.86 -7.37
C ARG A 204 -15.38 32.57 -6.43
N LEU A 205 -14.58 31.59 -6.81
CA LEU A 205 -13.36 31.18 -6.14
C LEU A 205 -12.18 31.75 -6.94
N ASN A 206 -11.46 32.69 -6.34
CA ASN A 206 -10.22 33.19 -6.90
C ASN A 206 -9.08 32.27 -6.43
N MET A 207 -8.41 31.64 -7.38
CA MET A 207 -7.37 30.64 -7.13
C MET A 207 -6.00 31.32 -7.06
N LYS A 208 -5.14 30.91 -6.12
CA LYS A 208 -3.73 31.32 -6.13
C LYS A 208 -3.01 30.65 -7.30
N LYS A 209 -2.08 31.39 -7.92
CA LYS A 209 -1.36 30.98 -9.13
C LYS A 209 -0.76 29.57 -8.99
N GLY A 210 -1.16 28.68 -9.89
CA GLY A 210 -0.72 27.28 -9.91
C GLY A 210 -1.71 26.32 -9.25
N SER A 211 -2.72 26.75 -8.49
CA SER A 211 -3.66 25.79 -7.85
C SER A 211 -4.53 25.00 -8.87
N ILE A 212 -4.45 23.67 -8.84
CA ILE A 212 -5.26 22.76 -9.67
C ILE A 212 -6.27 22.02 -8.80
N VAL A 213 -7.55 22.08 -9.16
CA VAL A 213 -8.63 21.44 -8.40
C VAL A 213 -8.81 19.98 -8.81
N LYS A 214 -8.55 19.06 -7.89
CA LYS A 214 -8.81 17.63 -8.07
C LYS A 214 -10.27 17.30 -7.85
N LYS A 215 -10.91 17.88 -6.84
CA LYS A 215 -12.35 17.73 -6.56
C LYS A 215 -12.90 18.97 -5.87
N LEU A 216 -14.12 19.36 -6.24
CA LEU A 216 -14.87 20.47 -5.66
C LEU A 216 -16.25 19.98 -5.25
N TRP A 217 -16.70 20.31 -4.04
CA TRP A 217 -17.98 19.89 -3.48
C TRP A 217 -18.78 21.07 -2.95
N LEU A 218 -20.10 20.98 -3.07
CA LEU A 218 -21.07 21.85 -2.40
C LEU A 218 -21.68 21.11 -1.21
N MET A 219 -21.63 21.73 -0.03
CA MET A 219 -22.34 21.27 1.15
C MET A 219 -23.72 21.91 1.19
N LEU A 220 -24.75 21.09 1.09
CA LEU A 220 -26.15 21.53 1.00
C LEU A 220 -26.79 21.57 2.39
N ASP A 221 -27.74 22.48 2.59
CA ASP A 221 -28.56 22.50 3.79
C ASP A 221 -29.79 21.60 3.62
N GLY A 222 -29.84 20.49 4.37
CA GLY A 222 -30.92 19.50 4.28
C GLY A 222 -32.21 19.85 5.02
N GLN A 223 -32.27 21.02 5.68
CA GLN A 223 -33.39 21.42 6.54
C GLN A 223 -34.57 22.03 5.75
N ALA A 224 -34.31 22.68 4.61
CA ALA A 224 -35.35 23.34 3.80
C ALA A 224 -35.12 23.13 2.29
N ASN A 225 -36.04 22.40 1.65
CA ASN A 225 -35.90 22.01 0.24
C ASN A 225 -35.86 23.20 -0.72
N SER A 226 -36.64 24.26 -0.50
CA SER A 226 -36.73 25.43 -1.39
C SER A 226 -35.41 26.18 -1.56
N PHE A 227 -34.53 26.16 -0.54
CA PHE A 227 -33.22 26.84 -0.59
C PHE A 227 -32.11 25.98 -1.21
N THR A 228 -32.41 24.72 -1.56
CA THR A 228 -31.42 23.79 -2.07
C THR A 228 -31.27 23.94 -3.59
N PRO A 229 -30.04 24.12 -4.11
CA PRO A 229 -29.79 24.09 -5.54
C PRO A 229 -30.22 22.76 -6.19
N ARG A 230 -30.89 22.85 -7.34
CA ARG A 230 -31.25 21.72 -8.21
C ARG A 230 -30.28 21.58 -9.39
N ARG A 231 -29.90 22.71 -10.00
CA ARG A 231 -29.00 22.72 -11.16
C ARG A 231 -27.90 23.73 -10.97
N VAL A 232 -26.66 23.25 -10.98
CA VAL A 232 -25.46 24.08 -10.75
C VAL A 232 -24.53 23.92 -11.95
N ALA A 233 -24.02 25.04 -12.46
CA ALA A 233 -23.01 25.06 -13.50
C ALA A 233 -21.70 25.63 -12.96
N VAL A 234 -20.58 25.04 -13.34
CA VAL A 234 -19.23 25.49 -12.97
C VAL A 234 -18.56 26.02 -14.23
N TYR A 235 -18.05 27.23 -14.12
CA TYR A 235 -17.26 27.91 -15.14
C TYR A 235 -15.84 28.11 -14.62
N GLY A 236 -14.88 28.24 -15.52
CA GLY A 236 -13.51 28.59 -15.13
C GLY A 236 -12.72 29.20 -16.28
N GLY A 237 -11.71 29.99 -15.93
CA GLY A 237 -10.90 30.72 -16.90
C GLY A 237 -10.24 31.94 -16.29
N GLU A 238 -9.90 32.87 -17.17
CA GLU A 238 -9.45 34.20 -16.77
C GLU A 238 -10.63 35.02 -16.21
N PRO A 239 -10.40 35.99 -15.30
CA PRO A 239 -11.46 36.79 -14.69
C PRO A 239 -12.44 37.42 -15.69
N ASN A 240 -11.95 37.79 -16.87
CA ASN A 240 -12.73 38.44 -17.93
C ASN A 240 -13.26 37.46 -19.01
N ARG A 241 -12.90 36.17 -18.94
CA ARG A 241 -13.25 35.17 -19.95
C ARG A 241 -13.39 33.79 -19.33
N LEU A 242 -14.55 33.56 -18.72
CA LEU A 242 -14.91 32.28 -18.13
C LEU A 242 -15.50 31.33 -19.20
N GLN A 243 -15.05 30.09 -19.20
CA GLN A 243 -15.57 29.01 -20.05
C GLN A 243 -16.41 28.05 -19.22
N HIS A 244 -17.46 27.48 -19.81
CA HIS A 244 -18.26 26.45 -19.16
C HIS A 244 -17.43 25.18 -19.00
N LEU A 245 -17.36 24.65 -17.77
CA LEU A 245 -16.63 23.41 -17.46
C LEU A 245 -17.58 22.23 -17.29
N ARG A 246 -18.65 22.40 -16.50
CA ARG A 246 -19.56 21.31 -16.14
C ARG A 246 -20.90 21.82 -15.63
N THR A 247 -21.99 21.12 -15.93
CA THR A 247 -23.29 21.31 -15.27
C THR A 247 -23.64 20.04 -14.50
N VAL A 248 -24.12 20.19 -13.27
CA VAL A 248 -24.50 19.10 -12.36
C VAL A 248 -25.96 19.27 -11.95
N LEU A 249 -26.74 18.21 -12.13
CA LEU A 249 -28.10 18.08 -11.60
C LEU A 249 -28.01 17.41 -10.22
N ILE A 250 -28.50 18.11 -9.20
CA ILE A 250 -28.52 17.62 -7.82
C ILE A 250 -29.81 16.83 -7.62
N ASN A 251 -29.68 15.53 -7.35
CA ASN A 251 -30.82 14.64 -7.13
C ASN A 251 -31.56 15.02 -5.84
N GLU A 252 -32.90 14.93 -5.84
CA GLU A 252 -33.79 15.32 -4.74
C GLU A 252 -33.45 14.61 -3.42
N ASN A 253 -32.99 13.35 -3.49
CA ASN A 253 -32.59 12.56 -2.32
C ASN A 253 -31.14 12.83 -1.84
N SER A 254 -30.44 13.80 -2.43
CA SER A 254 -29.07 14.14 -2.03
C SER A 254 -29.09 15.17 -0.90
N PHE A 255 -28.83 14.69 0.32
CA PHE A 255 -28.71 15.50 1.54
C PHE A 255 -27.24 15.58 2.05
N ARG A 256 -26.26 15.25 1.19
CA ARG A 256 -24.83 15.18 1.50
C ARG A 256 -24.01 16.02 0.52
N ASP A 257 -22.72 16.21 0.80
CA ASP A 257 -21.74 16.93 -0.04
C ASP A 257 -21.79 16.47 -1.51
N VAL A 258 -22.19 17.37 -2.41
CA VAL A 258 -22.33 17.07 -3.84
C VAL A 258 -21.09 17.52 -4.61
N CYS A 259 -20.43 16.58 -5.28
CA CYS A 259 -19.23 16.89 -6.05
C CYS A 259 -19.54 17.50 -7.42
N ILE A 260 -19.28 18.80 -7.56
CA ILE A 260 -19.62 19.59 -8.75
C ILE A 260 -18.52 19.61 -9.82
N LEU A 261 -17.24 19.50 -9.44
CA LEU A 261 -16.10 19.50 -10.37
C LEU A 261 -15.06 18.45 -9.96
N ARG A 262 -14.42 17.79 -10.93
CA ARG A 262 -13.41 16.75 -10.69
C ARG A 262 -12.32 16.79 -11.76
N ASP A 263 -11.11 16.38 -11.36
CA ASP A 263 -9.99 16.00 -12.21
C ASP A 263 -9.56 17.08 -13.22
N MET A 264 -9.47 18.34 -12.79
CA MET A 264 -8.86 19.38 -13.62
C MET A 264 -7.38 19.06 -13.89
N LYS A 265 -6.93 19.40 -15.11
CA LYS A 265 -5.56 19.14 -15.58
C LYS A 265 -4.66 20.37 -15.57
N THR A 266 -5.26 21.56 -15.53
CA THR A 266 -4.57 22.85 -15.65
C THR A 266 -5.09 23.81 -14.60
N HIS A 267 -4.24 24.71 -14.14
CA HIS A 267 -4.65 25.80 -13.26
C HIS A 267 -5.61 26.75 -14.01
N LEU A 268 -6.71 27.12 -13.36
CA LEU A 268 -7.60 28.19 -13.82
C LEU A 268 -7.63 29.26 -12.72
N PRO A 269 -7.30 30.52 -13.03
CA PRO A 269 -7.26 31.59 -12.02
C PRO A 269 -8.59 31.82 -11.31
N VAL A 270 -9.70 31.60 -12.00
CA VAL A 270 -11.05 31.81 -11.46
C VAL A 270 -11.91 30.59 -11.74
N LEU A 271 -12.63 30.12 -10.71
CA LEU A 271 -13.72 29.17 -10.82
C LEU A 271 -15.02 29.83 -10.34
N GLU A 272 -16.07 29.81 -11.16
CA GLU A 272 -17.36 30.41 -10.84
C GLU A 272 -18.45 29.34 -10.84
N ILE A 273 -19.08 29.15 -9.69
CA ILE A 273 -20.19 28.24 -9.46
C ILE A 273 -21.47 29.06 -9.61
N ARG A 274 -22.24 28.81 -10.67
CA ARG A 274 -23.54 29.44 -10.92
C ARG A 274 -24.66 28.50 -10.52
N ILE A 275 -25.55 28.96 -9.64
CA ILE A 275 -26.77 28.25 -9.29
C ILE A 275 -27.85 28.66 -10.30
N LEU A 276 -28.19 27.76 -11.21
CA LEU A 276 -29.13 28.02 -12.30
C LEU A 276 -30.58 27.83 -11.88
N GLU A 277 -30.83 26.82 -11.04
CA GLU A 277 -32.18 26.45 -10.58
C GLU A 277 -32.12 25.95 -9.13
N CYS A 278 -33.06 26.40 -8.30
CA CYS A 278 -33.33 25.84 -6.97
C CYS A 278 -34.49 24.82 -7.03
N ARG A 279 -34.61 23.96 -6.02
CA ARG A 279 -35.76 23.07 -5.86
C ARG A 279 -37.00 23.87 -5.48
N ASP A 280 -38.18 23.29 -5.71
CA ASP A 280 -39.49 23.85 -5.35
C ASP A 280 -39.71 25.31 -5.80
N GLU A 281 -39.10 25.69 -6.92
CA GLU A 281 -39.12 27.06 -7.47
C GLU A 281 -38.54 28.13 -6.54
N GLY A 282 -37.73 27.75 -5.55
CA GLY A 282 -37.11 28.68 -4.62
C GLY A 282 -36.33 29.80 -5.30
N HIS A 283 -36.42 30.99 -4.71
CA HIS A 283 -35.74 32.19 -5.20
C HIS A 283 -34.36 32.37 -4.57
N GLU A 284 -34.15 31.84 -3.37
CA GLU A 284 -32.92 32.00 -2.58
C GLU A 284 -32.18 30.67 -2.45
N VAL A 285 -30.89 30.76 -2.16
CA VAL A 285 -29.98 29.62 -2.01
C VAL A 285 -29.33 29.69 -0.64
N ARG A 286 -29.33 28.54 0.06
CA ARG A 286 -28.56 28.35 1.28
C ARG A 286 -27.53 27.25 1.08
N LEU A 287 -26.25 27.58 1.28
CA LEU A 287 -25.14 26.62 1.24
C LEU A 287 -24.48 26.57 2.61
N ARG A 288 -24.24 25.36 3.13
CA ARG A 288 -23.48 25.15 4.37
C ARG A 288 -21.99 25.38 4.19
N GLY A 289 -21.50 25.27 2.96
CA GLY A 289 -20.07 25.37 2.70
C GLY A 289 -19.66 24.85 1.34
N ILE A 290 -18.41 25.09 0.99
CA ILE A 290 -17.73 24.54 -0.16
C ILE A 290 -16.53 23.78 0.36
N LYS A 291 -16.29 22.57 -0.16
CA LYS A 291 -15.06 21.82 0.12
C LYS A 291 -14.26 21.69 -1.16
N MET A 292 -12.95 21.81 -1.07
CA MET A 292 -12.07 21.69 -2.23
C MET A 292 -10.85 20.84 -1.90
N LYS A 293 -10.57 19.90 -2.79
CA LYS A 293 -9.28 19.20 -2.84
C LYS A 293 -8.51 19.75 -4.02
N SER A 294 -7.47 20.52 -3.75
CA SER A 294 -6.54 21.07 -4.74
C SER A 294 -5.09 20.67 -4.43
N PHE A 295 -4.23 20.84 -5.42
CA PHE A 295 -2.79 20.72 -5.33
C PHE A 295 -2.18 21.85 -6.18
N TRP A 296 -1.00 22.34 -5.87
CA TRP A 296 -0.30 23.26 -6.74
C TRP A 296 0.12 22.54 -8.03
N GLU A 297 0.14 23.24 -9.15
CA GLU A 297 0.71 22.83 -10.44
C GLU A 297 2.18 22.41 -10.24
N TRP A 298 2.80 22.90 -9.16
CA TRP A 298 4.14 22.64 -8.70
C TRP A 298 4.26 21.47 -7.70
N ASP A 299 3.16 20.90 -7.20
CA ASP A 299 3.19 19.76 -6.27
C ASP A 299 3.57 18.42 -6.94
N LEU A 300 3.97 18.47 -8.21
CA LEU A 300 4.74 17.43 -8.90
C LEU A 300 5.94 18.01 -9.68
N ILE A 301 6.25 19.30 -9.54
CA ILE A 301 7.42 19.91 -10.15
C ILE A 301 8.52 19.80 -9.11
N LEU A 302 9.35 18.78 -9.30
CA LEU A 302 10.71 18.73 -8.77
C LEU A 302 11.28 20.15 -8.76
N ASN A 303 11.79 20.61 -7.62
CA ASN A 303 12.49 21.88 -7.53
C ASN A 303 13.89 21.63 -6.97
N THR A 304 14.83 22.53 -7.23
CA THR A 304 16.21 22.41 -6.73
C THR A 304 16.29 22.51 -5.21
N ASP A 305 15.37 23.26 -4.60
CA ASP A 305 15.31 23.47 -3.14
C ASP A 305 14.94 22.21 -2.36
N MET A 306 14.38 21.18 -3.01
CA MET A 306 14.14 19.87 -2.41
C MET A 306 15.45 19.20 -1.99
N PHE A 307 16.55 19.44 -2.70
CA PHE A 307 17.84 18.79 -2.49
C PHE A 307 18.74 19.55 -1.50
N GLN A 308 18.15 20.21 -0.50
CA GLN A 308 18.91 20.85 0.57
C GLN A 308 19.71 19.81 1.36
N PRO A 309 20.96 20.11 1.76
CA PRO A 309 21.82 19.18 2.49
C PRO A 309 21.15 18.56 3.73
N ALA A 310 20.38 19.35 4.49
CA ALA A 310 19.65 18.87 5.66
C ALA A 310 18.63 17.74 5.36
N ARG A 311 18.08 17.68 4.14
CA ARG A 311 17.14 16.65 3.69
C ARG A 311 17.85 15.42 3.10
N LEU A 312 19.13 15.55 2.74
CA LEU A 312 19.94 14.49 2.12
C LEU A 312 20.78 13.69 3.11
N VAL A 313 20.84 14.07 4.39
CA VAL A 313 21.62 13.37 5.44
C VAL A 313 21.31 11.87 5.53
N ARG A 314 20.05 11.47 5.26
CA ARG A 314 19.62 10.05 5.25
C ARG A 314 19.87 9.33 3.92
N TYR A 315 20.51 9.99 2.96
CA TYR A 315 20.73 9.55 1.59
C TYR A 315 22.20 9.81 1.19
N PRO A 316 23.14 9.01 1.72
CA PRO A 316 24.58 9.25 1.57
C PRO A 316 25.08 9.17 0.12
N LEU A 317 24.38 8.50 -0.79
CA LEU A 317 24.73 8.49 -2.22
C LEU A 317 24.32 9.78 -2.93
N LEU A 318 23.37 10.53 -2.36
CA LEU A 318 22.91 11.81 -2.89
C LEU A 318 23.60 12.98 -2.21
N GLU A 319 24.13 12.78 -1.00
CA GLU A 319 24.85 13.79 -0.24
C GLU A 319 26.11 14.25 -0.98
N GLY A 320 26.34 15.56 -1.03
CA GLY A 320 27.47 16.16 -1.74
C GLY A 320 27.33 16.21 -3.27
N VAL A 321 26.25 15.67 -3.85
CA VAL A 321 25.95 15.82 -5.27
C VAL A 321 25.32 17.19 -5.53
N ASP A 322 25.73 17.83 -6.63
CA ASP A 322 25.18 19.09 -7.10
C ASP A 322 23.65 19.05 -7.29
N THR A 323 22.95 20.07 -6.80
CA THR A 323 21.48 20.11 -6.78
C THR A 323 20.87 20.14 -8.18
N ASP A 324 21.53 20.76 -9.17
CA ASP A 324 21.05 20.75 -10.55
C ASP A 324 21.19 19.36 -11.18
N VAL A 325 22.22 18.59 -10.79
CA VAL A 325 22.37 17.20 -11.21
C VAL A 325 21.23 16.35 -10.65
N LEU A 326 20.99 16.44 -9.33
CA LEU A 326 19.90 15.71 -8.67
C LEU A 326 18.54 16.04 -9.28
N TYR A 327 18.29 17.33 -9.54
CA TYR A 327 17.10 17.80 -10.23
C TYR A 327 16.93 17.15 -11.60
N ARG A 328 17.97 17.18 -12.45
CA ARG A 328 17.91 16.58 -13.80
C ARG A 328 17.66 15.08 -13.74
N ARG A 329 18.32 14.37 -12.81
CA ARG A 329 18.10 12.92 -12.60
C ARG A 329 16.68 12.64 -12.13
N ALA A 330 16.15 13.44 -11.23
CA ALA A 330 14.78 13.29 -10.74
C ALA A 330 13.76 13.48 -11.87
N VAL A 331 13.96 14.45 -12.77
CA VAL A 331 13.07 14.68 -13.94
C VAL A 331 13.08 13.46 -14.86
N LEU A 332 14.25 12.85 -15.08
CA LEU A 332 14.36 11.61 -15.86
C LEU A 332 13.62 10.45 -15.21
N LEU A 333 13.77 10.27 -13.90
CA LEU A 333 13.05 9.24 -13.15
C LEU A 333 11.55 9.44 -13.23
N GLN A 334 11.06 10.67 -13.05
CA GLN A 334 9.64 10.98 -13.18
C GLN A 334 9.11 10.67 -14.59
N ARG A 335 9.90 10.98 -15.63
CA ARG A 335 9.55 10.64 -17.02
C ARG A 335 9.55 9.14 -17.25
N PHE A 336 10.53 8.42 -16.71
CA PHE A 336 10.60 6.95 -16.76
C PHE A 336 9.38 6.31 -16.09
N VAL A 337 9.04 6.75 -14.87
CA VAL A 337 7.87 6.25 -14.13
C VAL A 337 6.57 6.55 -14.86
N HIS A 338 6.44 7.72 -15.48
CA HIS A 338 5.27 8.04 -16.30
C HIS A 338 5.10 7.08 -17.49
N LEU A 339 6.20 6.72 -18.16
CA LEU A 339 6.18 5.73 -19.23
C LEU A 339 5.88 4.33 -18.68
N LEU A 340 6.48 3.96 -17.55
CA LEU A 340 6.22 2.70 -16.86
C LEU A 340 4.74 2.56 -16.51
N ASP A 341 4.12 3.60 -15.93
CA ASP A 341 2.69 3.66 -15.62
C ASP A 341 1.84 3.46 -16.88
N SER A 342 2.26 4.00 -18.03
CA SER A 342 1.50 3.82 -19.29
C SER A 342 1.50 2.39 -19.82
N VAL A 343 2.48 1.57 -19.42
CA VAL A 343 2.63 0.19 -19.88
C VAL A 343 2.34 -0.88 -18.80
N LEU A 344 2.24 -0.47 -17.53
CA LEU A 344 2.19 -1.40 -16.38
C LEU A 344 1.00 -2.37 -16.45
N CYS A 345 -0.15 -1.90 -16.92
CA CYS A 345 -1.36 -2.73 -17.09
C CYS A 345 -1.24 -3.79 -18.21
N TYR A 346 -0.31 -3.62 -19.15
CA TYR A 346 -0.01 -4.62 -20.18
C TYR A 346 1.08 -5.59 -19.72
N LEU A 347 1.98 -5.14 -18.85
CA LEU A 347 3.01 -6.00 -18.25
C LEU A 347 2.40 -6.99 -17.25
N ILE A 348 1.32 -6.62 -16.57
CA ILE A 348 0.62 -7.46 -15.59
C ILE A 348 -0.81 -7.70 -16.07
N PRO A 349 -1.05 -8.70 -16.95
CA PRO A 349 -2.38 -9.01 -17.42
C PRO A 349 -3.22 -9.62 -16.29
N LEU A 350 -4.16 -8.83 -15.78
CA LEU A 350 -5.05 -9.19 -14.65
C LEU A 350 -6.08 -10.30 -14.99
N CYS A 351 -6.01 -10.89 -16.19
CA CYS A 351 -6.88 -11.98 -16.64
C CYS A 351 -6.21 -13.37 -16.58
N GLU A 352 -4.91 -13.45 -16.27
CA GLU A 352 -4.16 -14.70 -16.37
C GLU A 352 -3.50 -15.06 -15.04
N ASP A 353 -4.11 -16.00 -14.32
CA ASP A 353 -3.53 -16.63 -13.11
C ASP A 353 -2.24 -17.44 -13.41
N SER A 354 -1.85 -17.54 -14.69
CA SER A 354 -0.77 -18.41 -15.18
C SER A 354 0.48 -17.68 -15.69
N MET A 355 0.56 -16.35 -15.58
CA MET A 355 1.78 -15.65 -16.00
C MET A 355 2.88 -15.84 -14.95
N GLY A 356 4.00 -16.41 -15.39
CA GLY A 356 5.19 -16.66 -14.58
C GLY A 356 5.78 -15.38 -13.99
N THR A 357 6.78 -15.55 -13.13
CA THR A 357 7.49 -14.47 -12.42
C THR A 357 7.83 -13.32 -13.37
N PHE A 358 7.37 -12.10 -13.06
CA PHE A 358 7.66 -10.90 -13.86
C PHE A 358 9.11 -10.45 -13.65
N SER A 359 10.08 -11.27 -14.06
CA SER A 359 11.51 -11.00 -13.94
C SER A 359 11.91 -9.67 -14.58
N ALA A 360 11.18 -9.24 -15.62
CA ALA A 360 11.35 -7.94 -16.27
C ALA A 360 11.11 -6.74 -15.33
N LEU A 361 10.29 -6.89 -14.28
CA LEU A 361 10.04 -5.83 -13.29
C LEU A 361 11.10 -5.81 -12.17
N ARG A 362 11.94 -6.85 -12.04
CA ARG A 362 12.86 -6.99 -10.90
C ARG A 362 13.81 -5.80 -10.77
N SER A 363 14.38 -5.33 -11.87
CA SER A 363 15.25 -4.14 -11.90
C SER A 363 14.49 -2.80 -11.98
N MET A 364 13.17 -2.83 -12.14
CA MET A 364 12.34 -1.62 -12.16
C MET A 364 11.58 -1.41 -10.84
N LYS A 365 11.55 -2.44 -9.99
CA LYS A 365 10.79 -2.50 -8.74
C LYS A 365 11.00 -1.27 -7.84
N PRO A 366 12.24 -0.79 -7.61
CA PRO A 366 12.44 0.38 -6.76
C PRO A 366 11.76 1.64 -7.27
N PHE A 367 11.49 1.74 -8.58
CA PHE A 367 10.80 2.89 -9.18
C PHE A 367 9.28 2.75 -9.14
N LEU A 368 8.73 1.56 -8.85
CA LEU A 368 7.29 1.35 -8.65
C LEU A 368 6.78 2.08 -7.39
N LEU A 369 7.66 2.47 -6.47
CA LEU A 369 7.36 3.37 -5.35
C LEU A 369 6.75 4.69 -5.84
N LEU A 370 7.22 5.19 -6.98
CA LEU A 370 6.76 6.46 -7.56
C LEU A 370 5.55 6.29 -8.50
N SER A 371 5.19 5.05 -8.82
CA SER A 371 4.07 4.73 -9.71
C SER A 371 2.74 5.07 -9.03
N LYS A 372 1.86 5.78 -9.75
CA LYS A 372 0.50 6.06 -9.24
C LYS A 372 -0.46 4.92 -9.56
N GLN A 373 -0.14 4.09 -10.56
CA GLN A 373 -0.98 2.97 -10.98
C GLN A 373 -0.70 1.70 -10.16
N SER A 374 0.51 1.51 -9.63
CA SER A 374 0.89 0.31 -8.87
C SER A 374 -0.07 0.02 -7.72
N THR A 375 -0.43 1.03 -6.91
CA THR A 375 -1.38 0.89 -5.79
C THR A 375 -2.77 0.44 -6.24
N ALA A 376 -3.26 0.98 -7.37
CA ALA A 376 -4.57 0.61 -7.92
C ALA A 376 -4.56 -0.83 -8.46
N LEU A 377 -3.46 -1.24 -9.12
CA LEU A 377 -3.26 -2.61 -9.60
C LEU A 377 -3.16 -3.60 -8.44
N ILE A 378 -2.41 -3.28 -7.38
CA ILE A 378 -2.31 -4.10 -6.16
C ILE A 378 -3.70 -4.31 -5.55
N ALA A 379 -4.45 -3.23 -5.34
CA ALA A 379 -5.80 -3.30 -4.77
C ALA A 379 -6.72 -4.20 -5.62
N ARG A 380 -6.62 -4.09 -6.96
CA ARG A 380 -7.41 -4.91 -7.87
C ARG A 380 -6.99 -6.38 -7.86
N CYS A 381 -5.70 -6.71 -7.84
CA CYS A 381 -5.22 -8.09 -7.72
C CYS A 381 -5.69 -8.76 -6.42
N LEU A 382 -5.68 -8.00 -5.32
CA LEU A 382 -6.20 -8.47 -4.04
C LEU A 382 -7.71 -8.71 -4.14
N GLN A 383 -8.48 -7.75 -4.69
CA GLN A 383 -9.92 -7.90 -4.89
C GLN A 383 -10.30 -9.07 -5.79
N SER A 384 -9.58 -9.27 -6.90
CA SER A 384 -9.89 -10.37 -7.84
C SER A 384 -9.57 -11.76 -7.29
N SER A 385 -8.69 -11.84 -6.29
CA SER A 385 -8.34 -13.09 -5.60
C SER A 385 -9.11 -13.31 -4.30
N GLU A 386 -10.10 -12.46 -4.00
CA GLU A 386 -10.91 -12.59 -2.80
C GLU A 386 -11.78 -13.86 -2.81
N THR A 387 -11.91 -14.47 -1.63
CA THR A 387 -12.82 -15.57 -1.35
C THR A 387 -13.84 -15.18 -0.29
N THR A 388 -14.91 -15.98 -0.23
CA THR A 388 -15.97 -15.79 0.76
C THR A 388 -15.43 -16.04 2.18
N PRO A 389 -15.54 -15.07 3.11
CA PRO A 389 -15.14 -15.28 4.49
C PRO A 389 -16.03 -16.33 5.18
N PRO A 390 -15.54 -16.98 6.26
CA PRO A 390 -16.35 -17.89 7.05
C PRO A 390 -17.55 -17.16 7.67
N GLN A 391 -18.68 -17.86 7.85
CA GLN A 391 -19.90 -17.28 8.44
C GLN A 391 -19.70 -16.80 9.89
N SER A 392 -18.84 -17.48 10.63
CA SER A 392 -18.40 -17.09 11.97
C SER A 392 -16.91 -17.36 12.11
N ALA A 393 -16.18 -16.42 12.73
CA ALA A 393 -14.78 -16.62 13.06
C ALA A 393 -14.62 -17.82 14.03
N PRO A 394 -13.56 -18.62 13.89
CA PRO A 394 -13.32 -19.73 14.81
C PRO A 394 -13.01 -19.20 16.21
N LYS A 395 -13.71 -19.75 17.21
CA LYS A 395 -13.47 -19.47 18.63
C LYS A 395 -12.32 -20.31 19.16
N LEU A 396 -11.32 -19.66 19.74
CA LEU A 396 -10.09 -20.25 20.24
C LEU A 396 -9.95 -19.95 21.73
N TYR A 397 -9.45 -20.92 22.49
CA TYR A 397 -9.17 -20.79 23.91
C TYR A 397 -7.66 -20.86 24.12
N LEU A 398 -7.05 -19.76 24.56
CA LEU A 398 -5.60 -19.65 24.69
C LEU A 398 -5.20 -19.48 26.16
N ASN A 399 -4.18 -20.21 26.60
CA ASN A 399 -3.62 -20.05 27.93
C ASN A 399 -2.35 -19.18 27.88
N ARG A 400 -2.50 -17.89 28.19
CA ARG A 400 -1.37 -16.94 28.21
C ARG A 400 -0.46 -17.12 29.41
N HIS A 401 -0.95 -17.66 30.53
CA HIS A 401 -0.12 -17.92 31.70
C HIS A 401 0.98 -18.94 31.36
N LEU A 402 0.59 -20.08 30.77
CA LEU A 402 1.55 -21.09 30.29
C LEU A 402 2.49 -20.53 29.21
N ALA A 403 1.99 -19.65 28.35
CA ALA A 403 2.83 -19.00 27.33
C ALA A 403 3.87 -18.06 27.96
N ARG A 404 3.51 -17.31 29.02
CA ARG A 404 4.45 -16.46 29.77
C ARG A 404 5.51 -17.30 30.49
N GLU A 405 5.13 -18.43 31.09
CA GLU A 405 6.08 -19.37 31.69
C GLU A 405 7.04 -19.96 30.65
N HIS A 406 6.52 -20.38 29.50
CA HIS A 406 7.33 -20.85 28.37
C HIS A 406 8.28 -19.77 27.87
N ARG A 407 7.81 -18.53 27.71
CA ARG A 407 8.64 -17.40 27.26
C ARG A 407 9.77 -17.09 28.24
N ALA A 408 9.52 -17.19 29.55
CA ALA A 408 10.53 -17.00 30.58
C ALA A 408 11.59 -18.13 30.58
N ASN A 409 11.18 -19.38 30.33
CA ASN A 409 12.10 -20.51 30.26
C ASN A 409 11.68 -21.54 29.19
N PRO A 410 12.10 -21.34 27.92
CA PRO A 410 11.70 -22.22 26.82
C PRO A 410 12.21 -23.65 26.95
N ALA A 411 13.21 -23.91 27.80
CA ALA A 411 13.79 -25.24 28.00
C ALA A 411 12.82 -26.21 28.72
N LEU A 412 11.81 -25.69 29.43
CA LEU A 412 10.82 -26.51 30.14
C LEU A 412 9.79 -27.15 29.21
N ASP A 413 9.55 -26.54 28.05
CA ASP A 413 8.72 -27.11 26.98
C ASP A 413 9.47 -27.08 25.63
N PRO A 414 10.36 -28.06 25.40
CA PRO A 414 11.09 -28.18 24.14
C PRO A 414 10.19 -28.34 22.91
N SER A 415 8.94 -28.78 23.10
CA SER A 415 7.96 -28.94 22.03
C SER A 415 7.24 -27.65 21.67
N CYS A 416 7.44 -26.58 22.46
CA CYS A 416 6.82 -25.26 22.30
C CYS A 416 5.30 -25.30 22.23
N ARG A 417 4.65 -26.29 22.86
CA ARG A 417 3.18 -26.47 22.86
C ARG A 417 2.47 -25.38 23.62
N ASN A 418 3.12 -24.85 24.66
CA ASN A 418 2.56 -23.81 25.54
C ASN A 418 2.68 -22.40 24.95
N ALA A 419 3.47 -22.20 23.89
CA ALA A 419 3.54 -20.91 23.19
C ALA A 419 2.20 -20.55 22.53
N VAL A 420 1.79 -19.28 22.59
CA VAL A 420 0.56 -18.77 21.95
C VAL A 420 0.52 -19.14 20.48
N PHE A 421 1.66 -19.01 19.78
CA PHE A 421 1.80 -19.38 18.37
C PHE A 421 1.39 -20.84 18.10
N THR A 422 1.89 -21.79 18.89
CA THR A 422 1.60 -23.22 18.69
C THR A 422 0.17 -23.55 19.12
N GLN A 423 -0.31 -22.95 20.21
CA GLN A 423 -1.70 -23.10 20.65
C GLN A 423 -2.68 -22.65 19.54
N LEU A 424 -2.43 -21.49 18.92
CA LEU A 424 -3.21 -20.98 17.79
C LEU A 424 -3.15 -21.92 16.58
N TYR A 425 -1.93 -22.32 16.17
CA TYR A 425 -1.72 -23.18 15.01
C TYR A 425 -2.48 -24.51 15.12
N GLU A 426 -2.37 -25.19 16.27
CA GLU A 426 -3.04 -26.47 16.50
C GLU A 426 -4.56 -26.31 16.66
N SER A 427 -5.03 -25.24 17.32
CA SER A 427 -6.46 -24.98 17.50
C SER A 427 -7.16 -24.67 16.18
N LEU A 428 -6.55 -23.88 15.32
CA LEU A 428 -7.08 -23.58 13.98
C LEU A 428 -7.08 -24.80 13.06
N ARG A 429 -6.13 -25.72 13.24
CA ARG A 429 -6.01 -26.95 12.46
C ARG A 429 -6.97 -28.06 12.93
N SER A 430 -7.27 -28.12 14.22
CA SER A 430 -8.14 -29.14 14.84
C SER A 430 -9.64 -28.79 14.82
N SER A 431 -10.01 -27.60 14.32
CA SER A 431 -11.39 -27.16 14.21
C SER A 431 -12.26 -28.14 13.39
N LYS A 432 -13.43 -28.47 13.94
CA LYS A 432 -14.34 -29.57 13.53
C LYS A 432 -14.75 -29.57 12.05
N ASN A 433 -14.59 -28.46 11.34
CA ASN A 433 -14.97 -28.32 9.93
C ASN A 433 -13.84 -28.64 8.94
N ASN A 434 -12.60 -28.93 9.38
CA ASN A 434 -11.43 -29.23 8.52
C ASN A 434 -11.15 -28.22 7.39
N GLN A 435 -11.83 -27.08 7.38
CA GLN A 435 -11.69 -26.06 6.35
C GLN A 435 -10.56 -25.14 6.78
N LYS A 436 -9.38 -25.35 6.18
CA LYS A 436 -8.22 -24.46 6.37
C LYS A 436 -8.64 -23.03 6.00
N LEU A 437 -8.40 -22.09 6.91
CA LEU A 437 -8.59 -20.67 6.62
C LEU A 437 -7.66 -20.28 5.48
N ASP A 438 -8.20 -19.68 4.42
CA ASP A 438 -7.41 -19.25 3.27
C ASP A 438 -6.98 -17.79 3.34
N TYR A 439 -7.54 -17.02 4.29
CA TYR A 439 -7.22 -15.62 4.58
C TYR A 439 -7.32 -14.65 3.40
N ARG A 440 -7.97 -15.07 2.30
CA ARG A 440 -8.14 -14.27 1.08
C ARG A 440 -9.41 -13.42 1.15
N TRP A 441 -9.70 -12.84 2.31
CA TRP A 441 -10.98 -12.19 2.53
C TRP A 441 -10.95 -10.69 2.18
N PRO A 442 -12.13 -10.05 2.02
CA PRO A 442 -12.24 -8.61 1.79
C PRO A 442 -11.69 -7.79 2.95
N LEU A 443 -11.24 -6.56 2.66
CA LEU A 443 -10.69 -5.63 3.66
C LEU A 443 -11.63 -5.35 4.85
N THR A 444 -12.94 -5.46 4.65
CA THR A 444 -13.95 -5.29 5.71
C THR A 444 -13.93 -6.41 6.75
N TYR A 445 -13.31 -7.54 6.45
CA TYR A 445 -13.18 -8.69 7.34
C TYR A 445 -11.76 -8.74 7.92
N SER A 446 -11.53 -7.99 9.00
CA SER A 446 -10.20 -7.85 9.59
C SER A 446 -9.89 -8.83 10.73
N GLN A 447 -10.91 -9.45 11.32
CA GLN A 447 -10.77 -10.37 12.45
C GLN A 447 -10.72 -11.83 11.97
N TRP A 448 -9.61 -12.53 12.22
CA TRP A 448 -9.40 -13.88 11.67
C TRP A 448 -9.89 -15.01 12.57
N TRP A 449 -9.92 -14.77 13.88
CA TRP A 449 -10.42 -15.67 14.90
C TRP A 449 -11.00 -14.87 16.07
N GLU A 450 -11.80 -15.53 16.88
CA GLU A 450 -12.23 -15.05 18.21
C GLU A 450 -11.35 -15.72 19.25
N CYS A 451 -10.85 -14.95 20.21
CA CYS A 451 -9.90 -15.45 21.21
C CYS A 451 -10.46 -15.22 22.60
N ASP A 452 -10.56 -16.30 23.38
CA ASP A 452 -10.87 -16.31 24.81
C ASP A 452 -9.61 -16.74 25.58
N PHE A 453 -9.13 -15.89 26.49
CA PHE A 453 -7.96 -16.20 27.30
C PHE A 453 -8.38 -16.99 28.55
N ILE A 454 -7.83 -18.18 28.71
CA ILE A 454 -8.11 -19.05 29.86
C ILE A 454 -7.60 -18.32 31.10
N THR A 455 -8.49 -18.04 32.06
CA THR A 455 -8.27 -17.28 33.32
C THR A 455 -8.20 -15.75 33.23
N GLU A 456 -8.24 -15.14 32.03
CA GLU A 456 -8.30 -13.67 31.88
C GLU A 456 -9.72 -13.27 31.40
N GLY A 457 -10.27 -12.17 31.94
CA GLY A 457 -11.57 -11.65 31.51
C GLY A 457 -11.41 -10.83 30.24
N ILE A 458 -11.98 -11.28 29.13
CA ILE A 458 -12.05 -10.50 27.89
C ILE A 458 -13.43 -9.85 27.80
N VAL A 459 -13.46 -8.53 27.62
CA VAL A 459 -14.70 -7.76 27.50
C VAL A 459 -15.28 -7.84 26.07
N ASP A 460 -14.43 -7.99 25.04
CA ASP A 460 -14.89 -8.21 23.66
C ASP A 460 -13.95 -9.04 22.76
N ASN A 461 -14.54 -9.57 21.68
CA ASN A 461 -13.88 -10.49 20.76
C ASN A 461 -12.74 -9.87 19.93
N GLY A 462 -12.70 -8.53 19.78
CA GLY A 462 -11.77 -7.84 18.90
C GLY A 462 -10.40 -7.58 19.55
N GLY A 463 -10.39 -7.21 20.83
CA GLY A 463 -9.18 -7.04 21.62
C GLY A 463 -8.37 -8.33 21.73
N GLY A 464 -9.03 -9.45 22.08
CA GLY A 464 -8.37 -10.75 22.22
C GLY A 464 -7.66 -11.22 20.95
N PHE A 465 -8.25 -10.96 19.77
CA PHE A 465 -7.60 -11.26 18.49
C PHE A 465 -6.30 -10.48 18.31
N ARG A 466 -6.31 -9.15 18.51
CA ARG A 466 -5.12 -8.30 18.32
C ARG A 466 -4.03 -8.62 19.36
N ASP A 467 -4.42 -8.87 20.60
CA ASP A 467 -3.50 -9.27 21.66
C ASP A 467 -2.83 -10.60 21.33
N SER A 468 -3.59 -11.58 20.84
CA SER A 468 -3.01 -12.87 20.42
C SER A 468 -2.02 -12.71 19.25
N LEU A 469 -2.27 -11.79 18.31
CA LEU A 469 -1.36 -11.50 17.20
C LEU A 469 -0.10 -10.75 17.68
N SER A 470 -0.24 -9.87 18.68
CA SER A 470 0.88 -9.23 19.35
C SER A 470 1.72 -10.23 20.14
N ASP A 471 1.10 -11.19 20.84
CA ASP A 471 1.79 -12.26 21.55
C ASP A 471 2.55 -13.17 20.57
N VAL A 472 1.96 -13.50 19.42
CA VAL A 472 2.66 -14.21 18.33
C VAL A 472 3.88 -13.42 17.83
N SER A 473 3.72 -12.10 17.62
CA SER A 473 4.82 -11.24 17.17
C SER A 473 5.98 -11.28 18.17
N GLU A 474 5.69 -11.15 19.47
CA GLU A 474 6.67 -11.17 20.55
C GLU A 474 7.31 -12.55 20.77
N GLU A 475 6.60 -13.64 20.47
CA GLU A 475 7.17 -15.00 20.52
C GLU A 475 8.08 -15.30 19.31
N LEU A 476 7.74 -14.76 18.13
CA LEU A 476 8.54 -14.96 16.92
C LEU A 476 9.80 -14.09 16.90
N CYS A 477 9.66 -12.83 17.30
CA CYS A 477 10.75 -11.84 17.35
C CYS A 477 10.65 -11.03 18.64
N PRO A 478 11.20 -11.54 19.76
CA PRO A 478 11.20 -10.82 21.03
C PRO A 478 11.80 -9.42 20.91
N SER A 479 11.12 -8.43 21.49
CA SER A 479 11.52 -7.02 21.42
C SER A 479 12.73 -6.71 22.31
N SER A 480 12.98 -7.54 23.33
CA SER A 480 14.12 -7.40 24.25
C SER A 480 15.21 -8.45 23.96
N GLY A 481 16.46 -7.99 23.90
CA GLY A 481 17.65 -8.84 23.72
C GLY A 481 17.98 -9.74 24.91
N ASP A 482 17.44 -9.45 26.10
CA ASP A 482 17.74 -10.21 27.33
C ASP A 482 16.82 -11.43 27.52
N VAL A 483 15.73 -11.51 26.76
CA VAL A 483 14.74 -12.59 26.87
C VAL A 483 15.18 -13.78 26.00
N PRO A 484 15.05 -15.04 26.43
CA PRO A 484 15.29 -16.19 25.56
C PRO A 484 14.37 -16.18 24.32
N VAL A 485 14.86 -16.66 23.17
CA VAL A 485 14.01 -16.81 21.99
C VAL A 485 13.08 -18.02 22.21
N PRO A 486 11.75 -17.84 22.29
CA PRO A 486 10.85 -18.88 22.77
C PRO A 486 10.43 -19.88 21.69
N LEU A 487 10.61 -19.54 20.41
CA LEU A 487 10.25 -20.37 19.27
C LEU A 487 11.47 -20.68 18.40
N PRO A 488 11.58 -21.89 17.83
CA PRO A 488 12.77 -22.32 17.09
C PRO A 488 12.83 -21.80 15.64
N PHE A 489 11.90 -20.96 15.20
CA PHE A 489 11.77 -20.52 13.79
C PHE A 489 12.75 -19.39 13.43
N PHE A 490 13.10 -18.56 14.39
CA PHE A 490 14.01 -17.44 14.18
C PHE A 490 15.17 -17.52 15.16
N VAL A 491 16.33 -17.03 14.73
CA VAL A 491 17.52 -16.86 15.56
C VAL A 491 17.97 -15.41 15.48
N ARG A 492 18.65 -14.98 16.53
CA ARG A 492 19.24 -13.64 16.59
C ARG A 492 20.31 -13.49 15.53
N THR A 493 20.43 -12.29 14.97
CA THR A 493 21.54 -11.94 14.09
C THR A 493 22.87 -11.95 14.87
N SER A 494 23.98 -12.23 14.18
CA SER A 494 25.33 -12.18 14.79
C SER A 494 25.63 -10.80 15.39
N ASN A 495 25.07 -9.74 14.80
CA ASN A 495 25.22 -8.37 15.28
C ASN A 495 24.73 -8.14 16.72
N GLN A 496 23.80 -8.95 17.24
CA GLN A 496 23.26 -8.77 18.59
C GLN A 496 24.25 -9.15 19.70
N ALA A 497 25.22 -10.03 19.41
CA ALA A 497 26.29 -10.37 20.35
C ALA A 497 27.29 -9.22 20.55
N ASN A 498 27.26 -8.19 19.69
CA ASN A 498 28.31 -7.17 19.59
C ASN A 498 27.83 -5.74 19.97
N SER A 499 28.76 -4.98 20.54
CA SER A 499 28.72 -3.64 21.14
C SER A 499 27.93 -2.49 20.51
N SER A 500 27.75 -2.51 19.18
CA SER A 500 27.95 -1.26 18.43
C SER A 500 27.05 -1.04 17.21
N SER A 501 25.93 -1.77 17.06
CA SER A 501 25.04 -1.64 15.90
C SER A 501 23.63 -1.16 16.28
N ASP A 502 23.06 -0.25 15.47
CA ASP A 502 21.63 0.13 15.46
C ASP A 502 20.69 -1.02 15.03
N THR A 503 21.24 -2.17 14.60
CA THR A 503 20.48 -3.36 14.15
C THR A 503 20.44 -4.48 15.20
N ARG A 504 20.61 -4.16 16.48
CA ARG A 504 20.75 -5.13 17.57
C ARG A 504 19.58 -6.09 17.73
N ASP A 505 18.37 -5.67 17.37
CA ASP A 505 17.15 -6.43 17.70
C ASP A 505 16.52 -7.11 16.48
N MET A 506 17.36 -7.59 15.56
CA MET A 506 16.91 -8.23 14.33
C MET A 506 17.13 -9.75 14.34
N TYR A 507 16.25 -10.45 13.63
CA TYR A 507 16.16 -11.90 13.59
C TYR A 507 16.26 -12.43 12.16
N VAL A 508 16.90 -13.58 11.98
CA VAL A 508 16.93 -14.33 10.72
C VAL A 508 16.33 -15.72 10.93
N LEU A 509 15.88 -16.37 9.85
CA LEU A 509 15.28 -17.69 9.95
C LEU A 509 16.31 -18.71 10.41
N ASN A 510 15.92 -19.64 11.29
CA ASN A 510 16.78 -20.68 11.81
C ASN A 510 17.08 -21.75 10.74
N PRO A 511 18.33 -21.87 10.23
CA PRO A 511 18.71 -22.89 9.25
C PRO A 511 18.45 -24.34 9.72
N SER A 512 18.55 -24.58 11.03
CA SER A 512 18.35 -25.90 11.64
C SER A 512 16.88 -26.29 11.82
N CYS A 513 15.95 -25.34 11.84
CA CYS A 513 14.54 -25.65 12.00
C CYS A 513 13.91 -26.13 10.68
N LYS A 514 13.35 -27.35 10.68
CA LYS A 514 12.73 -27.99 9.50
C LYS A 514 11.21 -28.11 9.59
N ASP A 515 10.58 -27.35 10.48
CA ASP A 515 9.12 -27.29 10.58
C ASP A 515 8.52 -26.37 9.50
N PHE A 516 8.67 -26.79 8.24
CA PHE A 516 8.21 -26.04 7.07
C PHE A 516 6.70 -25.70 7.08
N PRO A 517 5.79 -26.56 7.58
CA PRO A 517 4.37 -26.20 7.69
C PRO A 517 4.12 -24.97 8.57
N LYS A 518 4.86 -24.81 9.68
CA LYS A 518 4.74 -23.60 10.53
C LYS A 518 5.37 -22.38 9.88
N TYR A 519 6.47 -22.51 9.13
CA TYR A 519 6.97 -21.42 8.28
C TYR A 519 5.96 -21.01 7.20
N GLU A 520 5.29 -21.97 6.53
CA GLU A 520 4.21 -21.69 5.59
C GLU A 520 3.08 -20.92 6.28
N TRP A 521 2.71 -21.30 7.51
CA TRP A 521 1.69 -20.57 8.26
C TRP A 521 2.12 -19.15 8.65
N ILE A 522 3.38 -18.92 9.07
CA ILE A 522 3.92 -17.56 9.27
C ILE A 522 3.74 -16.74 7.98
N GLY A 523 4.09 -17.32 6.83
CA GLY A 523 3.86 -16.69 5.52
C GLY A 523 2.39 -16.35 5.25
N GLN A 524 1.47 -17.25 5.62
CA GLN A 524 0.03 -17.01 5.49
C GLN A 524 -0.43 -15.85 6.39
N LEU A 525 0.06 -15.77 7.64
CA LEU A 525 -0.23 -14.65 8.55
C LEU A 525 0.30 -13.32 8.00
N MET A 526 1.49 -13.30 7.38
CA MET A 526 2.01 -12.11 6.69
C MET A 526 1.08 -11.67 5.54
N GLY A 527 0.59 -12.63 4.75
CA GLY A 527 -0.35 -12.34 3.67
C GLY A 527 -1.72 -11.84 4.17
N ALA A 528 -2.18 -12.41 5.28
CA ALA A 528 -3.41 -12.00 5.94
C ALA A 528 -3.30 -10.56 6.47
N ALA A 529 -2.18 -10.23 7.14
CA ALA A 529 -1.86 -8.88 7.61
C ALA A 529 -1.91 -7.85 6.47
N LEU A 530 -1.26 -8.17 5.34
CA LEU A 530 -1.23 -7.31 4.14
C LEU A 530 -2.65 -6.99 3.62
N ARG A 531 -3.55 -7.99 3.64
CA ARG A 531 -4.94 -7.87 3.18
C ARG A 531 -5.83 -7.11 4.15
N SER A 532 -5.80 -7.47 5.44
CA SER A 532 -6.72 -6.92 6.45
C SER A 532 -6.27 -5.60 7.06
N LYS A 533 -5.00 -5.20 6.84
CA LYS A 533 -4.35 -4.07 7.54
C LYS A 533 -4.21 -4.28 9.05
N GLU A 534 -4.27 -5.54 9.49
CA GLU A 534 -3.76 -5.95 10.80
C GLU A 534 -2.24 -6.10 10.73
N LEU A 535 -1.56 -6.04 11.88
CA LEU A 535 -0.10 -5.96 11.91
C LEU A 535 0.49 -7.20 12.55
N LEU A 536 1.44 -7.83 11.84
CA LEU A 536 2.31 -8.87 12.37
C LEU A 536 3.72 -8.26 12.48
N THR A 537 4.13 -7.89 13.68
CA THR A 537 5.38 -7.14 13.87
C THR A 537 6.55 -8.11 13.90
N LEU A 538 7.37 -8.10 12.85
CA LEU A 538 8.55 -8.95 12.74
C LEU A 538 9.79 -8.07 12.55
N ALA A 539 10.82 -8.29 13.37
CA ALA A 539 12.07 -7.54 13.29
C ALA A 539 13.08 -8.30 12.40
N LEU A 540 12.85 -8.27 11.08
CA LEU A 540 13.66 -9.01 10.09
C LEU A 540 14.53 -8.06 9.27
N PRO A 541 15.80 -8.41 8.96
CA PRO A 541 16.66 -7.57 8.15
C PRO A 541 16.21 -7.51 6.69
N ALA A 542 16.67 -6.48 5.97
CA ALA A 542 16.39 -6.29 4.54
C ALA A 542 16.71 -7.55 3.70
N LEU A 543 17.73 -8.32 4.10
CA LEU A 543 18.06 -9.63 3.54
C LEU A 543 16.81 -10.53 3.40
N VAL A 544 16.07 -10.73 4.48
CA VAL A 544 14.91 -11.63 4.53
C VAL A 544 13.75 -11.06 3.72
N TRP A 545 13.45 -9.77 3.89
CA TRP A 545 12.38 -9.10 3.15
C TRP A 545 12.61 -9.11 1.64
N LYS A 546 13.85 -8.88 1.19
CA LYS A 546 14.22 -8.95 -0.23
C LYS A 546 14.03 -10.35 -0.80
N GLN A 547 14.45 -11.38 -0.07
CA GLN A 547 14.23 -12.77 -0.49
C GLN A 547 12.73 -13.10 -0.58
N LEU A 548 11.92 -12.64 0.39
CA LEU A 548 10.47 -12.79 0.36
C LEU A 548 9.80 -12.02 -0.77
N ALA A 549 10.32 -10.86 -1.14
CA ALA A 549 9.81 -10.03 -2.23
C ALA A 549 10.34 -10.46 -3.61
N GLY A 550 11.33 -11.35 -3.68
CA GLY A 550 11.99 -11.76 -4.93
C GLY A 550 12.99 -10.73 -5.48
N GLU A 551 13.46 -9.81 -4.64
CA GLU A 551 14.47 -8.81 -5.00
C GLU A 551 15.90 -9.39 -4.92
N GLU A 552 16.86 -8.64 -5.44
CA GLU A 552 18.28 -8.99 -5.35
C GLU A 552 18.87 -8.55 -4.01
N VAL A 553 19.65 -9.46 -3.42
CA VAL A 553 20.35 -9.25 -2.17
C VAL A 553 21.80 -8.89 -2.47
N SER A 554 22.30 -7.84 -1.82
CA SER A 554 23.67 -7.38 -1.87
C SER A 554 24.42 -7.80 -0.62
N TRP A 555 25.56 -8.48 -0.77
CA TRP A 555 26.42 -8.90 0.34
C TRP A 555 26.82 -7.72 1.24
N SER A 556 27.48 -6.71 0.67
CA SER A 556 28.04 -5.58 1.42
C SER A 556 27.00 -4.70 2.12
N LYS A 557 25.78 -4.62 1.57
CA LYS A 557 24.72 -3.74 2.08
C LYS A 557 23.73 -4.47 2.98
N ASP A 558 23.20 -5.59 2.53
CA ASP A 558 22.09 -6.27 3.21
C ASP A 558 22.59 -7.27 4.26
N PHE A 559 23.70 -7.96 4.01
CA PHE A 559 24.24 -8.95 4.94
C PHE A 559 24.95 -8.29 6.14
N ALA A 560 25.42 -7.05 6.00
CA ALA A 560 25.98 -6.28 7.11
C ALA A 560 24.97 -6.08 8.27
N ALA A 561 23.66 -6.08 7.98
CA ALA A 561 22.61 -6.04 9.01
C ALA A 561 22.48 -7.37 9.79
N VAL A 562 23.00 -8.47 9.25
CA VAL A 562 23.05 -9.79 9.92
C VAL A 562 24.39 -9.97 10.64
N ASP A 563 25.49 -9.72 9.95
CA ASP A 563 26.84 -9.97 10.46
C ASP A 563 27.83 -8.97 9.85
N SER A 564 27.93 -7.81 10.48
CA SER A 564 28.81 -6.72 10.03
C SER A 564 30.29 -7.05 10.21
N GLU A 565 30.64 -7.90 11.17
CA GLU A 565 32.01 -8.32 11.43
C GLU A 565 32.51 -9.26 10.34
N LEU A 566 31.69 -10.25 9.94
CA LEU A 566 32.03 -11.14 8.83
C LEU A 566 32.17 -10.37 7.51
N VAL A 567 31.31 -9.38 7.24
CA VAL A 567 31.44 -8.54 6.04
C VAL A 567 32.79 -7.83 6.03
N LYS A 568 33.15 -7.15 7.13
CA LYS A 568 34.45 -6.47 7.27
C LYS A 568 35.64 -7.42 7.16
N LEU A 569 35.53 -8.61 7.76
CA LEU A 569 36.57 -9.63 7.70
C LEU A 569 36.85 -10.05 6.25
N LEU A 570 35.81 -10.30 5.45
CA LEU A 570 35.98 -10.68 4.04
C LEU A 570 36.51 -9.52 3.18
N GLU A 571 36.13 -8.27 3.47
CA GLU A 571 36.68 -7.08 2.81
C GLU A 571 38.18 -6.90 3.10
N VAL A 572 38.59 -7.12 4.35
CA VAL A 572 40.01 -7.15 4.73
C VAL A 572 40.71 -8.29 3.99
N LEU A 573 40.13 -9.49 3.99
CA LEU A 573 40.71 -10.66 3.32
C LEU A 573 40.90 -10.46 1.81
N GLU A 574 40.03 -9.69 1.16
CA GLU A 574 40.15 -9.38 -0.27
C GLU A 574 41.29 -8.39 -0.55
N SER A 575 41.43 -7.38 0.31
CA SER A 575 42.30 -6.21 0.10
C SER A 575 43.74 -6.38 0.57
N VAL A 576 44.01 -7.31 1.50
CA VAL A 576 45.34 -7.54 2.07
C VAL A 576 46.36 -8.07 1.05
N ASP A 577 47.63 -7.71 1.26
CA ASP A 577 48.77 -8.28 0.54
C ASP A 577 49.12 -9.69 1.05
N ARG A 578 50.06 -10.35 0.37
CA ARG A 578 50.41 -11.74 0.66
C ARG A 578 51.04 -11.88 2.04
N GLU A 579 51.96 -10.98 2.37
CA GLU A 579 52.71 -10.99 3.62
C GLU A 579 51.78 -10.78 4.83
N ALA A 580 50.86 -9.81 4.75
CA ALA A 580 49.86 -9.57 5.78
C ALA A 580 48.85 -10.73 5.87
N PHE A 581 48.44 -11.32 4.74
CA PHE A 581 47.57 -12.49 4.75
C PHE A 581 48.21 -13.68 5.47
N GLU A 582 49.46 -14.01 5.14
CA GLU A 582 50.17 -15.14 5.76
C GLU A 582 50.36 -14.92 7.26
N PHE A 583 50.63 -13.68 7.68
CA PHE A 583 50.75 -13.29 9.08
C PHE A 583 49.42 -13.40 9.85
N MET A 584 48.32 -12.90 9.28
CA MET A 584 47.02 -12.84 9.96
C MET A 584 46.21 -14.14 9.87
N PHE A 585 46.31 -14.87 8.75
CA PHE A 585 45.38 -15.97 8.42
C PHE A 585 46.07 -17.29 8.04
N GLY A 586 47.37 -17.26 7.70
CA GLY A 586 48.07 -18.34 6.99
C GLY A 586 48.11 -19.72 7.66
N ARG A 587 47.66 -19.84 8.92
CA ARG A 587 47.57 -21.11 9.65
C ARG A 587 46.25 -21.36 10.38
N GLU A 588 45.34 -20.39 10.40
CA GLU A 588 44.11 -20.44 11.18
C GLU A 588 42.86 -20.50 10.30
N LEU A 589 42.92 -19.90 9.10
CA LEU A 589 41.77 -19.85 8.21
C LEU A 589 41.60 -21.18 7.46
N THR A 590 40.51 -21.89 7.74
CA THR A 590 40.15 -23.15 7.08
C THR A 590 38.93 -22.96 6.18
N TYR A 591 38.64 -23.91 5.29
CA TYR A 591 37.43 -23.89 4.45
C TYR A 591 36.17 -24.29 5.24
N SER A 592 35.91 -23.57 6.33
CA SER A 592 34.71 -23.71 7.14
C SER A 592 34.13 -22.33 7.48
N THR A 593 32.86 -22.27 7.83
CA THR A 593 32.20 -21.05 8.29
C THR A 593 31.14 -21.38 9.34
N VAL A 594 30.83 -20.42 10.22
CA VAL A 594 29.79 -20.55 11.23
C VAL A 594 28.50 -19.92 10.70
N LEU A 595 27.41 -20.69 10.73
CA LEU A 595 26.08 -20.24 10.32
C LEU A 595 25.39 -19.44 11.44
N SER A 596 24.22 -18.85 11.13
CA SER A 596 23.48 -18.02 12.09
C SER A 596 22.92 -18.82 13.29
N ASP A 597 22.78 -20.14 13.15
CA ASP A 597 22.43 -21.06 14.24
C ASP A 597 23.65 -21.59 15.02
N GLN A 598 24.82 -20.96 14.86
CA GLN A 598 26.09 -21.31 15.51
C GLN A 598 26.69 -22.66 15.05
N ARG A 599 26.12 -23.30 14.02
CA ARG A 599 26.69 -24.53 13.48
C ARG A 599 27.85 -24.23 12.54
N MET A 600 28.97 -24.92 12.76
CA MET A 600 30.09 -24.92 11.82
C MET A 600 29.78 -25.81 10.62
N VAL A 601 29.97 -25.29 9.40
CA VAL A 601 29.80 -26.03 8.15
C VAL A 601 31.06 -25.96 7.30
N GLU A 602 31.37 -27.07 6.63
CA GLU A 602 32.48 -27.13 5.68
C GLU A 602 32.05 -26.57 4.32
N LEU A 603 32.89 -25.72 3.71
CA LEU A 603 32.64 -25.10 2.42
C LEU A 603 33.02 -26.01 1.24
N ILE A 604 33.96 -26.92 1.49
CA ILE A 604 34.44 -27.96 0.58
C ILE A 604 34.56 -29.27 1.38
N PRO A 605 34.62 -30.45 0.72
CA PRO A 605 34.88 -31.71 1.42
C PRO A 605 36.20 -31.67 2.21
N ASN A 606 36.18 -32.07 3.49
CA ASN A 606 37.31 -31.96 4.43
C ASN A 606 37.80 -30.51 4.62
N GLY A 607 36.89 -29.55 4.49
CA GLY A 607 37.20 -28.13 4.57
C GLY A 607 37.74 -27.69 5.93
N SER A 608 37.29 -28.32 7.02
CA SER A 608 37.78 -28.05 8.38
C SER A 608 39.28 -28.33 8.58
N SER A 609 39.85 -29.22 7.76
CA SER A 609 41.28 -29.60 7.81
C SER A 609 42.10 -28.95 6.69
N THR A 610 41.47 -28.18 5.80
CA THR A 610 42.13 -27.58 4.64
C THR A 610 42.35 -26.10 4.91
N VAL A 611 43.60 -25.67 4.96
CA VAL A 611 43.98 -24.26 5.16
C VAL A 611 43.79 -23.47 3.87
N VAL A 612 43.25 -22.27 3.98
CA VAL A 612 43.06 -21.34 2.85
C VAL A 612 44.40 -20.67 2.51
N ARG A 613 44.80 -20.75 1.24
CA ARG A 613 46.01 -20.08 0.73
C ARG A 613 45.66 -18.69 0.19
N TYR A 614 46.66 -17.81 0.11
CA TYR A 614 46.46 -16.46 -0.41
C TYR A 614 45.89 -16.45 -1.83
N GLU A 615 46.30 -17.39 -2.67
CA GLU A 615 45.82 -17.53 -4.06
C GLU A 615 44.34 -17.89 -4.11
N ASP A 616 43.86 -18.67 -3.14
CA ASP A 616 42.50 -19.20 -3.12
C ASP A 616 41.52 -18.31 -2.34
N ARG A 617 42.00 -17.24 -1.70
CA ARG A 617 41.18 -16.38 -0.82
C ARG A 617 39.91 -15.86 -1.48
N LYS A 618 39.95 -15.54 -2.78
CA LYS A 618 38.78 -15.05 -3.54
C LYS A 618 37.72 -16.14 -3.69
N GLU A 619 38.14 -17.38 -3.90
CA GLU A 619 37.22 -18.51 -3.96
C GLU A 619 36.65 -18.83 -2.59
N PHE A 620 37.46 -18.77 -1.53
CA PHE A 620 36.99 -18.88 -0.15
C PHE A 620 35.93 -17.82 0.17
N ILE A 621 36.18 -16.54 -0.14
CA ILE A 621 35.22 -15.43 0.02
C ILE A 621 33.91 -15.79 -0.69
N ARG A 622 33.98 -16.19 -1.97
CA ARG A 622 32.81 -16.56 -2.75
C ARG A 622 32.01 -17.72 -2.13
N LEU A 623 32.69 -18.72 -1.60
CA LEU A 623 32.07 -19.88 -0.94
C LEU A 623 31.39 -19.49 0.38
N VAL A 624 32.04 -18.67 1.21
CA VAL A 624 31.45 -18.15 2.46
C VAL A 624 30.21 -17.32 2.14
N GLN A 625 30.31 -16.38 1.19
CA GLN A 625 29.19 -15.54 0.78
C GLN A 625 28.00 -16.38 0.32
N LYS A 626 28.25 -17.39 -0.52
CA LYS A 626 27.21 -18.32 -0.98
C LYS A 626 26.58 -19.08 0.19
N ALA A 627 27.39 -19.69 1.05
CA ALA A 627 26.91 -20.49 2.18
C ALA A 627 26.03 -19.67 3.14
N ARG A 628 26.46 -18.44 3.47
CA ARG A 628 25.74 -17.56 4.40
C ARG A 628 24.49 -16.94 3.78
N LEU A 629 24.49 -16.59 2.49
CA LEU A 629 23.31 -16.06 1.82
C LEU A 629 22.23 -17.13 1.55
N GLU A 630 22.63 -18.38 1.36
CA GLU A 630 21.73 -19.51 1.07
C GLU A 630 21.35 -20.34 2.29
N GLU A 631 21.83 -20.00 3.49
CA GLU A 631 21.71 -20.85 4.69
C GLU A 631 20.26 -21.21 5.07
N SER A 632 19.32 -20.28 4.87
CA SER A 632 17.90 -20.44 5.24
C SER A 632 16.97 -20.53 4.02
N LYS A 633 17.50 -20.94 2.85
CA LYS A 633 16.78 -20.97 1.58
C LYS A 633 15.49 -21.80 1.64
N GLU A 634 15.51 -22.94 2.32
CA GLU A 634 14.34 -23.82 2.44
C GLU A 634 13.25 -23.20 3.31
N GLN A 635 13.64 -22.57 4.43
CA GLN A 635 12.72 -21.91 5.34
C GLN A 635 12.09 -20.66 4.70
N ILE A 636 12.89 -19.88 3.97
CA ILE A 636 12.43 -18.76 3.16
C ILE A 636 11.45 -19.23 2.08
N ALA A 637 11.75 -20.35 1.39
CA ALA A 637 10.86 -20.90 0.37
C ALA A 637 9.51 -21.34 0.96
N ALA A 638 9.50 -21.98 2.13
CA ALA A 638 8.28 -22.36 2.84
C ALA A 638 7.45 -21.14 3.25
N MET A 639 8.09 -20.13 3.84
CA MET A 639 7.43 -18.89 4.24
C MET A 639 6.89 -18.10 3.03
N ARG A 640 7.66 -18.02 1.93
CA ARG A 640 7.19 -17.42 0.68
C ARG A 640 6.03 -18.19 0.06
N ALA A 641 6.03 -19.52 0.13
CA ALA A 641 4.92 -20.35 -0.35
C ALA A 641 3.63 -20.07 0.41
N GLY A 642 3.73 -19.88 1.73
CA GLY A 642 2.62 -19.46 2.58
C GLY A 642 2.06 -18.09 2.22
N LEU A 643 2.96 -17.12 2.03
CA LEU A 643 2.61 -15.77 1.60
C LEU A 643 1.87 -15.77 0.25
N LEU A 644 2.39 -16.53 -0.72
CA LEU A 644 1.79 -16.68 -2.06
C LEU A 644 0.44 -17.39 -2.07
N ARG A 645 0.11 -18.12 -0.99
CA ARG A 645 -1.19 -18.77 -0.84
C ARG A 645 -2.31 -17.77 -0.52
N VAL A 646 -1.95 -16.64 0.08
CA VAL A 646 -2.88 -15.58 0.51
C VAL A 646 -2.80 -14.35 -0.40
N VAL A 647 -1.60 -14.03 -0.89
CA VAL A 647 -1.30 -12.86 -1.72
C VAL A 647 -0.87 -13.32 -3.11
N PRO A 648 -1.55 -12.91 -4.19
CA PRO A 648 -1.16 -13.29 -5.55
C PRO A 648 0.26 -12.85 -5.91
N GLN A 649 0.96 -13.66 -6.71
CA GLN A 649 2.31 -13.36 -7.22
C GLN A 649 2.42 -11.94 -7.85
N PRO A 650 1.46 -11.45 -8.67
CA PRO A 650 1.51 -10.09 -9.21
C PRO A 650 1.58 -8.98 -8.14
N VAL A 651 0.98 -9.20 -6.97
CA VAL A 651 1.04 -8.23 -5.87
C VAL A 651 2.45 -8.18 -5.29
N LEU A 652 3.09 -9.32 -5.07
CA LEU A 652 4.48 -9.36 -4.60
C LEU A 652 5.45 -8.76 -5.63
N ASP A 653 5.18 -8.92 -6.93
CA ASP A 653 6.01 -8.34 -7.99
C ASP A 653 5.85 -6.81 -8.09
N LEU A 654 4.69 -6.27 -7.69
CA LEU A 654 4.43 -4.83 -7.64
C LEU A 654 4.96 -4.15 -6.37
N LEU A 655 5.14 -4.90 -5.27
CA LEU A 655 5.59 -4.38 -3.99
C LEU A 655 7.11 -4.44 -3.86
N THR A 656 7.74 -3.31 -3.54
CA THR A 656 9.12 -3.34 -3.02
C THR A 656 9.18 -4.04 -1.66
N TRP A 657 10.36 -4.53 -1.27
CA TRP A 657 10.54 -5.17 0.03
C TRP A 657 10.19 -4.24 1.20
N GLN A 658 10.45 -2.93 1.09
CA GLN A 658 10.06 -1.94 2.12
C GLN A 658 8.54 -1.77 2.19
N GLN A 659 7.86 -1.75 1.04
CA GLN A 659 6.39 -1.70 1.03
C GLN A 659 5.81 -3.00 1.60
N LEU A 660 6.38 -4.16 1.28
CA LEU A 660 5.96 -5.43 1.86
C LEU A 660 6.11 -5.42 3.39
N GLU A 661 7.29 -5.07 3.90
CA GLU A 661 7.54 -4.91 5.34
C GLU A 661 6.53 -3.94 5.97
N LYS A 662 6.37 -2.74 5.40
CA LYS A 662 5.44 -1.73 5.91
C LYS A 662 3.98 -2.19 5.90
N GLN A 663 3.56 -2.98 4.91
CA GLN A 663 2.18 -3.50 4.83
C GLN A 663 1.93 -4.64 5.81
N VAL A 664 2.97 -5.42 6.18
CA VAL A 664 2.87 -6.53 7.13
C VAL A 664 3.05 -6.05 8.57
N CYS A 665 4.07 -5.24 8.82
CA CYS A 665 4.50 -4.83 10.15
C CYS A 665 4.04 -3.42 10.53
N GLY A 666 3.65 -2.56 9.58
CA GLY A 666 3.38 -1.15 9.85
C GLY A 666 4.66 -0.30 9.91
N ASN A 667 4.52 1.00 10.16
CA ASN A 667 5.68 1.92 10.20
C ASN A 667 6.49 1.71 11.49
N PRO A 668 7.82 1.47 11.40
CA PRO A 668 8.68 1.29 12.57
C PRO A 668 8.98 2.60 13.31
N GLU A 669 9.17 3.71 12.58
CA GLU A 669 9.33 5.06 13.14
C GLU A 669 7.98 5.78 13.12
N ILE A 670 7.57 6.33 14.25
CA ILE A 670 6.35 7.14 14.39
C ILE A 670 6.78 8.56 14.72
N THR A 671 6.40 9.51 13.86
CA THR A 671 6.54 10.94 14.15
C THR A 671 5.22 11.51 14.65
N VAL A 672 5.26 12.58 15.44
CA VAL A 672 4.03 13.25 15.92
C VAL A 672 3.20 13.80 14.76
N ALA A 673 3.88 14.33 13.73
CA ALA A 673 3.23 14.79 12.52
C ALA A 673 2.45 13.66 11.81
N GLU A 674 2.98 12.44 11.81
CA GLU A 674 2.28 11.27 11.26
C GLU A 674 1.16 10.79 12.17
N LEU A 675 1.41 10.64 13.48
CA LEU A 675 0.40 10.22 14.46
C LEU A 675 -0.82 11.14 14.45
N ARG A 676 -0.60 12.45 14.39
CA ARG A 676 -1.66 13.47 14.33
C ARG A 676 -2.60 13.28 13.14
N ARG A 677 -2.14 12.74 12.01
CA ARG A 677 -2.98 12.46 10.82
C ARG A 677 -4.01 11.36 11.09
N PHE A 678 -3.79 10.54 12.12
CA PHE A 678 -4.66 9.44 12.50
C PHE A 678 -5.50 9.74 13.75
N ILE A 679 -5.28 10.88 14.42
CA ILE A 679 -6.07 11.30 15.57
C ILE A 679 -7.27 12.14 15.11
N VAL A 680 -8.46 11.78 15.57
CA VAL A 680 -9.70 12.54 15.39
C VAL A 680 -10.17 12.99 16.77
N PHE A 681 -10.32 14.30 16.98
CA PHE A 681 -10.86 14.85 18.22
C PHE A 681 -12.37 15.03 18.08
N GLU A 682 -13.15 14.43 18.96
CA GLU A 682 -14.62 14.54 19.00
C GLU A 682 -15.10 15.03 20.37
N GLY A 683 -16.14 15.85 20.40
CA GLY A 683 -16.71 16.38 21.65
C GLY A 683 -15.94 17.54 22.31
N PHE A 684 -14.91 18.09 21.66
CA PHE A 684 -14.16 19.25 22.16
C PHE A 684 -14.69 20.59 21.59
N PRO A 685 -14.67 21.69 22.38
CA PRO A 685 -14.80 23.06 21.89
C PRO A 685 -13.71 23.46 20.88
N SER A 686 -13.98 24.50 20.08
CA SER A 686 -13.11 24.93 18.95
C SER A 686 -11.74 25.49 19.33
N ASP A 687 -11.45 25.71 20.62
CA ASP A 687 -10.15 26.14 21.14
C ASP A 687 -9.92 25.56 22.55
N ASP A 688 -9.87 24.23 22.63
CA ASP A 688 -9.72 23.54 23.91
C ASP A 688 -8.23 23.41 24.31
N ASN A 689 -7.89 24.00 25.46
CA ASN A 689 -6.53 23.95 26.03
C ASN A 689 -6.05 22.50 26.29
N ARG A 690 -6.96 21.55 26.51
CA ARG A 690 -6.63 20.12 26.67
C ARG A 690 -5.97 19.57 25.41
N ILE A 691 -6.50 19.91 24.24
CA ILE A 691 -5.95 19.48 22.94
C ILE A 691 -4.55 20.09 22.75
N GLN A 692 -4.38 21.38 23.08
CA GLN A 692 -3.09 22.06 22.94
C GLN A 692 -2.02 21.42 23.83
N ASN A 693 -2.31 21.26 25.13
CA ASN A 693 -1.43 20.60 26.09
C ASN A 693 -1.08 19.17 25.67
N PHE A 694 -2.06 18.42 25.16
CA PHE A 694 -1.87 17.06 24.68
C PHE A 694 -0.94 16.99 23.46
N LEU A 695 -1.14 17.86 22.47
CA LEU A 695 -0.28 17.89 21.28
C LEU A 695 1.14 18.35 21.61
N GLU A 696 1.30 19.28 22.55
CA GLU A 696 2.61 19.70 23.06
C GLU A 696 3.32 18.56 23.82
N ALA A 697 2.60 17.84 24.68
CA ALA A 697 3.13 16.66 25.36
C ALA A 697 3.61 15.60 24.37
N LEU A 698 2.83 15.30 23.33
CA LEU A 698 3.23 14.37 22.27
C LEU A 698 4.46 14.84 21.49
N ASN A 699 4.65 16.15 21.28
CA ASN A 699 5.86 16.69 20.63
C ASN A 699 7.15 16.40 21.40
N ASN A 700 7.06 16.19 22.72
CA ASN A 700 8.19 15.83 23.57
C ASN A 700 8.43 14.31 23.65
N PHE A 701 7.57 13.49 23.03
CA PHE A 701 7.73 12.03 23.03
C PHE A 701 8.75 11.59 21.97
N THR A 702 9.58 10.61 22.34
CA THR A 702 10.44 9.91 21.38
C THR A 702 9.60 8.98 20.48
N SER A 703 10.17 8.48 19.38
CA SER A 703 9.47 7.47 18.55
C SER A 703 9.08 6.22 19.35
N ALA A 704 9.86 5.85 20.38
CA ALA A 704 9.55 4.74 21.27
C ALA A 704 8.36 5.07 22.18
N ASP A 705 8.32 6.27 22.76
CA ASP A 705 7.20 6.73 23.57
C ASP A 705 5.89 6.81 22.74
N LEU A 706 5.97 7.28 21.50
CA LEU A 706 4.82 7.32 20.59
C LEU A 706 4.31 5.92 20.21
N SER A 707 5.22 4.95 20.08
CA SER A 707 4.88 3.54 19.87
C SER A 707 4.16 2.95 21.09
N HIS A 708 4.66 3.21 22.30
CA HIS A 708 4.00 2.79 23.55
C HIS A 708 2.64 3.48 23.74
N PHE A 709 2.53 4.77 23.42
CA PHE A 709 1.26 5.48 23.41
C PHE A 709 0.25 4.84 22.44
N LEU A 710 0.68 4.53 21.21
CA LEU A 710 -0.18 3.86 20.24
C LEU A 710 -0.66 2.50 20.77
N LYS A 711 0.24 1.75 21.42
CA LYS A 711 -0.08 0.45 22.02
C LYS A 711 -1.08 0.59 23.15
N PHE A 712 -0.90 1.57 24.03
CA PHE A 712 -1.82 1.90 25.11
C PHE A 712 -3.23 2.22 24.60
N VAL A 713 -3.34 2.98 23.51
CA VAL A 713 -4.65 3.43 22.99
C VAL A 713 -5.33 2.43 22.06
N THR A 714 -4.57 1.58 21.37
CA THR A 714 -5.10 0.77 20.25
C THR A 714 -4.75 -0.71 20.30
N GLY A 715 -3.90 -1.12 21.24
CA GLY A 715 -3.28 -2.44 21.27
C GLY A 715 -2.19 -2.64 20.20
N ARG A 716 -1.88 -1.62 19.38
CA ARG A 716 -0.91 -1.70 18.29
C ARG A 716 0.28 -0.77 18.54
N SER A 717 1.50 -1.25 18.32
CA SER A 717 2.71 -0.44 18.45
C SER A 717 3.07 0.33 17.18
N ARG A 718 2.37 0.13 16.07
CA ARG A 718 2.71 0.72 14.76
C ARG A 718 1.47 1.24 14.01
N LEU A 719 1.66 2.29 13.20
CA LEU A 719 0.65 2.84 12.30
C LEU A 719 0.48 1.97 11.03
N PRO A 720 -0.69 1.98 10.35
CA PRO A 720 -1.82 2.89 10.53
C PRO A 720 -2.94 2.35 11.44
N VAL A 721 -3.42 3.18 12.36
CA VAL A 721 -4.66 2.95 13.13
C VAL A 721 -5.26 4.30 13.48
N ARG A 722 -6.58 4.45 13.28
CA ARG A 722 -7.27 5.68 13.64
C ARG A 722 -7.55 5.70 15.13
N ILE A 723 -7.28 6.84 15.76
CA ILE A 723 -7.54 7.09 17.17
C ILE A 723 -8.64 8.13 17.27
N THR A 724 -9.69 7.85 18.02
CA THR A 724 -10.69 8.85 18.37
C THR A 724 -10.42 9.34 19.78
N VAL A 725 -10.26 10.64 19.96
CA VAL A 725 -10.04 11.26 21.26
C VAL A 725 -11.34 11.94 21.70
N TYR A 726 -11.80 11.66 22.91
CA TYR A 726 -12.92 12.34 23.56
C TYR A 726 -12.46 13.06 24.82
N PRO A 727 -13.16 14.12 25.25
CA PRO A 727 -12.94 14.68 26.57
C PRO A 727 -13.33 13.65 27.64
N GLU A 728 -12.49 13.48 28.66
CA GLU A 728 -12.88 12.76 29.87
C GLU A 728 -13.96 13.58 30.60
N MET A 729 -15.12 12.97 30.86
CA MET A 729 -16.30 13.64 31.43
C MET A 729 -16.54 13.29 32.90
N SER A 730 -15.78 12.35 33.47
CA SER A 730 -16.14 11.70 34.73
C SER A 730 -16.04 12.57 35.98
N ILE A 731 -15.31 13.69 36.01
CA ILE A 731 -15.28 14.62 37.16
C ILE A 731 -14.96 16.06 36.70
N MET A 732 -15.93 16.98 36.73
CA MET A 732 -15.79 18.34 36.16
C MET A 732 -14.69 19.22 36.79
N ASP A 733 -14.19 18.90 37.99
CA ASP A 733 -13.21 19.72 38.73
C ASP A 733 -11.86 19.02 39.02
N ALA A 734 -11.70 17.74 38.66
CA ALA A 734 -10.45 17.02 38.91
C ALA A 734 -9.47 17.23 37.76
N THR A 735 -8.32 17.84 38.05
CA THR A 735 -7.21 17.98 37.11
C THR A 735 -6.19 16.87 37.29
N ASP A 736 -5.39 16.60 36.26
CA ASP A 736 -4.21 15.73 36.33
C ASP A 736 -4.55 14.26 36.69
N LEU A 737 -5.68 13.76 36.20
CA LEU A 737 -6.08 12.36 36.31
C LEU A 737 -5.25 11.46 35.39
N MET A 738 -5.20 10.16 35.74
CA MET A 738 -4.64 9.16 34.83
C MET A 738 -5.44 9.10 33.53
N PRO A 739 -4.76 9.03 32.38
CA PRO A 739 -5.43 8.88 31.10
C PRO A 739 -6.12 7.52 31.01
N GLN A 740 -7.26 7.48 30.32
CA GLN A 740 -8.00 6.24 30.06
C GLN A 740 -8.09 5.97 28.56
N ALA A 741 -8.04 4.69 28.18
CA ALA A 741 -8.20 4.27 26.80
C ALA A 741 -9.08 3.03 26.69
N SER A 742 -9.84 2.97 25.60
CA SER A 742 -10.54 1.77 25.15
C SER A 742 -9.86 1.28 23.88
N THR A 743 -8.98 0.28 24.02
CA THR A 743 -8.19 -0.29 22.91
C THR A 743 -9.08 -0.83 21.78
N CYS A 744 -10.23 -1.39 22.13
CA CYS A 744 -11.18 -2.00 21.21
C CYS A 744 -11.78 -1.01 20.21
N SER A 745 -12.24 0.14 20.71
CA SER A 745 -12.75 1.25 19.89
C SER A 745 -11.65 2.22 19.46
N CYS A 746 -10.39 1.91 19.77
CA CYS A 746 -9.23 2.79 19.56
C CYS A 746 -9.51 4.22 20.06
N THR A 747 -10.12 4.28 21.25
CA THR A 747 -10.62 5.52 21.85
C THR A 747 -9.73 5.93 23.00
N PHE A 748 -9.37 7.20 23.06
CA PHE A 748 -8.61 7.80 24.15
C PHE A 748 -9.47 8.87 24.82
N TYR A 749 -9.62 8.78 26.13
CA TYR A 749 -10.31 9.80 26.91
C TYR A 749 -9.24 10.73 27.50
N LEU A 750 -9.30 12.00 27.12
CA LEU A 750 -8.31 13.01 27.47
C LEU A 750 -8.75 13.79 28.72
N PRO A 751 -8.07 13.61 29.87
CA PRO A 751 -8.32 14.39 31.07
C PRO A 751 -7.97 15.87 30.92
N ASN A 752 -8.47 16.68 31.85
CA ASN A 752 -8.04 18.06 31.96
C ASN A 752 -6.68 18.12 32.71
N TYR A 753 -5.62 18.48 32.00
CA TYR A 753 -4.28 18.63 32.59
C TYR A 753 -3.94 20.09 32.89
N SER A 754 -3.31 20.32 34.03
CA SER A 754 -2.89 21.66 34.48
C SER A 754 -1.83 22.30 33.58
N SER A 755 -1.02 21.48 32.89
CA SER A 755 -0.01 21.92 31.92
C SER A 755 0.34 20.82 30.92
N ALA A 756 0.96 21.18 29.80
CA ALA A 756 1.54 20.23 28.84
C ALA A 756 2.55 19.27 29.51
N LYS A 757 3.33 19.77 30.47
CA LYS A 757 4.29 18.95 31.22
C LYS A 757 3.61 17.92 32.12
N ALA A 758 2.54 18.30 32.82
CA ALA A 758 1.75 17.36 33.61
C ALA A 758 1.11 16.28 32.72
N CYS A 759 0.58 16.69 31.57
CA CYS A 759 0.08 15.75 30.55
C CYS A 759 1.16 14.76 30.10
N GLU A 760 2.37 15.27 29.79
CA GLU A 760 3.51 14.47 29.36
C GLU A 760 3.93 13.42 30.40
N GLU A 761 4.11 13.83 31.66
CA GLU A 761 4.56 12.95 32.75
C GLU A 761 3.52 11.85 33.03
N LEU A 762 2.24 12.20 33.07
CA LEU A 762 1.14 11.27 33.36
C LEU A 762 0.86 10.32 32.20
N LEU A 763 0.92 10.81 30.95
CA LEU A 763 0.87 9.95 29.76
C LEU A 763 2.04 8.98 29.75
N ARG A 764 3.28 9.48 29.95
CA ARG A 764 4.47 8.63 29.96
C ARG A 764 4.36 7.56 31.04
N TYR A 765 3.89 7.92 32.24
CA TYR A 765 3.65 6.95 33.29
C TYR A 765 2.65 5.86 32.87
N ALA A 766 1.49 6.24 32.31
CA ALA A 766 0.47 5.29 31.90
C ALA A 766 0.95 4.32 30.81
N VAL A 767 1.63 4.82 29.77
CA VAL A 767 2.04 3.99 28.63
C VAL A 767 3.12 2.95 28.96
N TYR A 768 3.94 3.20 30.01
CA TYR A 768 4.94 2.24 30.47
C TYR A 768 4.43 1.26 31.54
N ASN A 769 3.40 1.65 32.32
CA ASN A 769 2.92 0.84 33.45
C ASN A 769 1.62 0.08 33.16
N CYS A 770 0.80 0.53 32.19
CA CYS A 770 -0.47 -0.10 31.82
C CYS A 770 -0.35 -0.92 30.53
N MET A 771 0.50 -1.95 30.54
CA MET A 771 0.76 -2.82 29.37
C MET A 771 -0.18 -4.04 29.25
N SER A 772 -1.09 -4.26 30.21
CA SER A 772 -2.11 -5.31 30.22
C SER A 772 -3.48 -4.73 30.55
N ILE A 773 -4.54 -5.34 30.00
CA ILE A 773 -5.93 -4.99 30.32
C ILE A 773 -6.20 -5.39 31.77
N ASP A 774 -6.29 -4.41 32.67
CA ASP A 774 -6.77 -4.64 34.03
C ASP A 774 -8.29 -4.87 33.95
N THR A 775 -8.73 -6.03 34.42
CA THR A 775 -10.16 -6.37 34.51
C THR A 775 -10.84 -5.50 35.55
N ASP A 776 -11.62 -4.51 35.12
CA ASP A 776 -12.73 -3.96 35.89
C ASP A 776 -13.89 -4.98 35.89
N ARG A 777 -13.70 -6.09 36.60
CA ARG A 777 -14.82 -6.95 36.98
C ARG A 777 -15.44 -6.35 38.22
N ASN A 778 -16.66 -5.85 38.10
CA ASN A 778 -17.43 -5.45 39.28
C ASN A 778 -17.59 -6.72 40.14
N PRO A 779 -17.16 -6.75 41.41
CA PRO A 779 -17.17 -7.96 42.26
C PRO A 779 -18.57 -8.53 42.55
N TRP A 780 -19.61 -8.00 41.90
CA TRP A 780 -21.01 -8.37 42.03
C TRP A 780 -21.57 -9.13 40.82
N ASP A 781 -20.79 -9.29 39.74
CA ASP A 781 -21.18 -10.11 38.60
C ASP A 781 -20.54 -11.51 38.71
N GLU A 782 -21.11 -12.33 39.61
CA GLU A 782 -20.98 -13.80 39.63
C GLU A 782 -22.19 -14.49 38.98
#